data_AF-A0A750KLJ0-F1
#
_entry.id   AF-A0A750KLJ0-F1
#
_cell.length_a   1.000
_cell.length_b   1.000
_cell.length_c   1.000
_cell.angle_alpha   90.00
_cell.angle_beta   90.00
_cell.angle_gamma   90.00
#
_symmetry.space_group_name_H-M   'P 1'
#
loop_
_entity.id
_entity.type
_entity.pdbx_description
1 polymer ?
#
loop_
_entity_poly.entity_id
_entity_poly.type
_entity_poly.pdbx_seq_one_letter_code
_entity_poly.pdbx_strand_id
1 'polypeptide(L)'
;MNISSSRINFSAIPFQTKKLVKTIHERTKNWFSSEITSVKNTPISLNEKFKTGKNSPIEFALPQKIKEFFHPKDKNTLNKTLITVKNITGTNNTCKKNISEEDVSKITTAFMHKNIANQSRDCNYRVTGATPFPGGVSVSANNRPTVSEARTPPVSPTLSLQATPSPSSPAEWAKKLTDAVLRQKAGETLSTTELDFSSADFRGISFSEILPSSFMERDGDILKGFNFSNSNFTHSDISKLHFDECRFTYSTLCGAICSNTKFSHSDMNNALLQYSVFTQQQPSFINTTLKNTCMHHKANLSGVILNEPDNSSPPSKSEGRNFIRLGDIWLQMPLLWTENAVDGFLNHEHNDGKSILMTIDSLPDKYSQEKVRAMEALVKSLQSDRLSEAHIRPVESSLVSVLAHPPYTQSVLISEWLRPVKESFFAHQCQTYNDVPLPDPDTYHQQRILPVLLDSFDRNSAAMTTHSGLFNQVIVHCMTGVDCTDDIRQKAAALYERYLAHPLVSPHINNGLFGDYDGSPDWTTSAADNFLLLSSRASDMAMMLSADTLSTMLNPKPDTAWDRFYLLRGGENVPTAQISPEELFRHDFPVFHTAFNQQAQQRRFGELIDTILSSEEHRELNQQFIAATKQKYSDVKFVDAPSQSRLNAVFESLLPEGKLSPPHYQHILSAYHLTDAPPQKQAETLFCLSTAFARYSSSAIFGTEHDSPTILRGYAEALMQKAYELSPEIFPSVDKLTDWSNRFHGLHNAFTCTSVVAYDMQRHAREHFPGVLSSILPLAWA
;
A
#
# COMPACT_ATOMS: atom_id res chain seq x y z
N MET A 1 14.25 -70.52 14.24
CA MET A 1 15.63 -70.32 13.77
C MET A 1 15.59 -69.58 12.44
N ASN A 2 16.36 -68.49 12.33
CA ASN A 2 16.69 -67.65 11.16
C ASN A 2 15.62 -66.78 10.47
N ILE A 3 15.95 -65.48 10.47
CA ILE A 3 15.47 -64.37 9.65
C ILE A 3 15.98 -64.56 8.20
N SER A 4 15.18 -64.20 7.20
CA SER A 4 15.76 -63.58 5.99
C SER A 4 14.84 -62.49 5.43
N SER A 5 15.48 -61.36 5.16
CA SER A 5 14.95 -60.11 4.62
C SER A 5 14.75 -60.20 3.10
N SER A 6 13.57 -59.82 2.60
CA SER A 6 13.39 -59.45 1.19
C SER A 6 13.12 -57.95 1.08
N ARG A 7 13.95 -57.30 0.26
CA ARG A 7 13.99 -55.87 -0.04
C ARG A 7 12.74 -55.45 -0.82
N ILE A 8 12.05 -54.41 -0.37
CA ILE A 8 11.06 -53.69 -1.18
C ILE A 8 11.82 -52.83 -2.21
N ASN A 9 11.51 -53.04 -3.48
CA ASN A 9 12.12 -52.35 -4.62
C ASN A 9 11.39 -51.00 -4.87
N PHE A 10 12.08 -49.88 -4.63
CA PHE A 10 11.52 -48.51 -4.72
C PHE A 10 11.29 -47.98 -6.15
N SER A 11 11.43 -48.84 -7.17
CA SER A 11 11.24 -48.46 -8.58
C SER A 11 9.78 -48.49 -9.07
N ALA A 12 8.83 -49.01 -8.28
CA ALA A 12 7.43 -49.18 -8.69
C ALA A 12 6.42 -48.23 -7.99
N ILE A 13 6.86 -47.05 -7.53
CA ILE A 13 5.95 -46.06 -6.92
C ILE A 13 5.45 -45.07 -8.01
N PRO A 14 4.13 -44.92 -8.23
CA PRO A 14 3.55 -44.00 -9.20
C PRO A 14 3.99 -42.54 -8.99
N PHE A 15 4.14 -41.79 -10.09
CA PHE A 15 4.62 -40.40 -10.09
C PHE A 15 3.80 -39.47 -9.16
N GLN A 16 2.50 -39.71 -9.03
CA GLN A 16 1.61 -38.95 -8.13
C GLN A 16 1.95 -39.18 -6.64
N THR A 17 2.40 -40.37 -6.26
CA THR A 17 2.79 -40.69 -4.88
C THR A 17 4.16 -40.09 -4.53
N LYS A 18 5.08 -39.98 -5.50
CA LYS A 18 6.35 -39.25 -5.33
C LYS A 18 6.13 -37.73 -5.16
N LYS A 19 5.14 -37.16 -5.86
CA LYS A 19 4.73 -35.76 -5.69
C LYS A 19 4.12 -35.55 -4.30
N LEU A 20 3.25 -36.46 -3.84
CA LEU A 20 2.64 -36.40 -2.51
C LEU A 20 3.66 -36.51 -1.37
N VAL A 21 4.63 -37.41 -1.47
CA VAL A 21 5.71 -37.55 -0.47
C VAL A 21 6.62 -36.32 -0.45
N LYS A 22 6.88 -35.68 -1.59
CA LYS A 22 7.68 -34.45 -1.67
C LYS A 22 6.93 -33.25 -1.07
N THR A 23 5.62 -33.14 -1.33
CA THR A 23 4.75 -32.11 -0.73
C THR A 23 4.58 -32.30 0.78
N ILE A 24 4.48 -33.54 1.26
CA ILE A 24 4.46 -33.85 2.70
C ILE A 24 5.82 -33.50 3.32
N HIS A 25 6.93 -33.85 2.67
CA HIS A 25 8.27 -33.52 3.18
C HIS A 25 8.53 -32.01 3.25
N GLU A 26 8.08 -31.23 2.26
CA GLU A 26 8.17 -29.77 2.29
C GLU A 26 7.20 -29.12 3.29
N ARG A 27 5.97 -29.63 3.42
CA ARG A 27 5.04 -29.17 4.48
C ARG A 27 5.58 -29.45 5.86
N THR A 28 6.17 -30.62 6.11
CA THR A 28 6.77 -30.95 7.41
C THR A 28 8.03 -30.12 7.67
N LYS A 29 8.83 -29.80 6.64
CA LYS A 29 10.04 -28.95 6.78
C LYS A 29 9.69 -27.48 7.03
N ASN A 30 8.63 -26.98 6.39
CA ASN A 30 8.11 -25.63 6.59
C ASN A 30 7.38 -25.51 7.94
N TRP A 31 6.65 -26.55 8.35
CA TRP A 31 6.03 -26.63 9.67
C TRP A 31 7.06 -26.71 10.81
N PHE A 32 8.14 -27.49 10.66
CA PHE A 32 9.25 -27.51 11.63
C PHE A 32 10.03 -26.18 11.64
N SER A 33 10.22 -25.52 10.50
CA SER A 33 10.82 -24.18 10.46
C SER A 33 9.91 -23.14 11.10
N SER A 34 8.58 -23.22 10.92
CA SER A 34 7.65 -22.29 11.55
C SER A 34 7.55 -22.49 13.06
N GLU A 35 7.60 -23.72 13.56
CA GLU A 35 7.69 -24.02 15.01
C GLU A 35 9.00 -23.49 15.61
N ILE A 36 10.14 -23.68 14.95
CA ILE A 36 11.43 -23.17 15.44
C ILE A 36 11.50 -21.64 15.40
N THR A 37 10.83 -20.99 14.45
CA THR A 37 10.74 -19.51 14.37
C THR A 37 9.70 -18.96 15.37
N SER A 38 8.64 -19.73 15.66
CA SER A 38 7.59 -19.43 16.64
C SER A 38 8.04 -19.56 18.10
N VAL A 39 9.09 -20.35 18.38
CA VAL A 39 9.64 -20.53 19.74
C VAL A 39 10.52 -19.35 20.21
N LYS A 40 10.69 -18.29 19.42
CA LYS A 40 11.31 -17.06 19.94
C LYS A 40 10.29 -16.21 20.70
N ASN A 41 10.45 -16.25 22.03
CA ASN A 41 9.84 -15.44 23.09
C ASN A 41 8.61 -16.04 23.78
N THR A 42 8.83 -17.10 24.56
CA THR A 42 7.99 -17.40 25.74
C THR A 42 8.78 -18.23 26.75
N PRO A 43 8.84 -17.85 28.04
CA PRO A 43 9.39 -18.72 29.07
C PRO A 43 8.29 -19.70 29.50
N ILE A 44 8.13 -20.81 28.79
CA ILE A 44 7.25 -21.90 29.21
C ILE A 44 8.10 -23.16 29.33
N SER A 45 8.04 -23.81 30.50
CA SER A 45 8.81 -25.02 30.76
C SER A 45 8.31 -26.15 29.85
N LEU A 46 9.25 -26.85 29.21
CA LEU A 46 8.99 -27.93 28.24
C LEU A 46 8.14 -29.10 28.80
N ASN A 47 7.94 -29.19 30.11
CA ASN A 47 7.09 -30.20 30.74
C ASN A 47 5.59 -29.96 30.51
N GLU A 48 5.15 -28.72 30.28
CA GLU A 48 3.73 -28.40 30.07
C GLU A 48 3.25 -28.70 28.64
N LYS A 49 4.14 -28.74 27.64
CA LYS A 49 3.76 -28.97 26.24
C LYS A 49 3.57 -30.45 25.85
N PHE A 50 4.13 -31.41 26.59
CA PHE A 50 4.15 -32.82 26.16
C PHE A 50 3.36 -33.80 27.03
N LYS A 51 2.71 -33.37 28.12
CA LYS A 51 1.89 -34.20 29.02
C LYS A 51 2.50 -35.60 29.30
N THR A 52 3.78 -35.68 29.65
CA THR A 52 4.43 -36.92 30.11
C THR A 52 4.68 -36.87 31.61
N GLY A 53 4.37 -37.96 32.30
CA GLY A 53 4.42 -38.07 33.76
C GLY A 53 5.82 -37.80 34.34
N LYS A 54 5.84 -37.27 35.57
CA LYS A 54 6.98 -36.62 36.24
C LYS A 54 8.31 -37.40 36.40
N ASN A 55 8.51 -38.62 35.91
CA ASN A 55 9.74 -39.39 36.16
C ASN A 55 10.12 -40.36 35.03
N SER A 56 10.55 -39.88 33.87
CA SER A 56 11.29 -40.72 32.89
C SER A 56 12.34 -39.90 32.14
N PRO A 57 13.60 -40.36 32.04
CA PRO A 57 14.62 -39.67 31.25
C PRO A 57 14.37 -39.89 29.75
N ILE A 58 14.33 -38.82 28.98
CA ILE A 58 14.30 -38.86 27.51
C ILE A 58 15.75 -38.72 27.02
N GLU A 59 16.33 -39.78 26.46
CA GLU A 59 17.57 -39.73 25.68
C GLU A 59 17.25 -39.35 24.23
N PHE A 60 17.79 -38.23 23.74
CA PHE A 60 17.78 -37.91 22.31
C PHE A 60 19.04 -38.47 21.65
N ALA A 61 18.91 -39.58 20.92
CA ALA A 61 19.96 -40.06 20.01
C ALA A 61 19.87 -39.31 18.67
N LEU A 62 20.87 -38.48 18.37
CA LEU A 62 21.01 -37.80 17.07
C LEU A 62 21.32 -38.81 15.95
N PRO A 63 20.64 -38.74 14.78
CA PRO A 63 20.96 -39.60 13.64
C PRO A 63 22.39 -39.37 13.14
N GLN A 64 23.06 -40.48 12.78
CA GLN A 64 24.49 -40.53 12.45
C GLN A 64 24.93 -39.58 11.32
N LYS A 65 24.01 -39.16 10.45
CA LYS A 65 24.27 -38.19 9.36
C LYS A 65 24.47 -36.73 9.80
N ILE A 66 24.12 -36.37 11.05
CA ILE A 66 24.36 -35.01 11.58
C ILE A 66 25.72 -34.90 12.28
N LYS A 67 26.27 -36.01 12.79
CA LYS A 67 27.62 -36.04 13.37
C LYS A 67 28.72 -35.79 12.32
N GLU A 68 28.47 -36.11 11.05
CA GLU A 68 29.41 -35.88 9.95
C GLU A 68 29.49 -34.41 9.51
N PHE A 69 28.50 -33.58 9.86
CA PHE A 69 28.49 -32.16 9.50
C PHE A 69 29.42 -31.29 10.36
N PHE A 70 29.87 -31.81 11.50
CA PHE A 70 30.72 -31.08 12.45
C PHE A 70 31.93 -31.91 12.85
N HIS A 71 32.92 -31.99 11.96
CA HIS A 71 34.30 -32.22 12.38
C HIS A 71 35.01 -30.87 12.62
N PRO A 72 35.72 -30.68 13.75
CA PRO A 72 35.90 -29.36 14.36
C PRO A 72 37.27 -28.76 14.04
N LYS A 73 37.31 -27.47 13.70
CA LYS A 73 38.45 -26.62 14.09
C LYS A 73 38.08 -25.91 15.39
N ASP A 74 38.65 -26.46 16.45
CA ASP A 74 38.77 -25.92 17.80
C ASP A 74 37.68 -26.28 18.83
N LYS A 75 38.02 -27.27 19.66
CA LYS A 75 37.19 -27.87 20.73
C LYS A 75 37.13 -26.99 21.99
N ASN A 76 37.98 -25.95 22.08
CA ASN A 76 38.04 -25.06 23.25
C ASN A 76 36.97 -23.95 23.24
N THR A 77 36.42 -23.60 22.08
CA THR A 77 35.42 -22.52 21.97
C THR A 77 34.03 -22.99 22.43
N LEU A 78 33.72 -24.28 22.27
CA LEU A 78 32.42 -24.84 22.68
C LEU A 78 32.29 -24.94 24.21
N ASN A 79 33.37 -25.27 24.91
CA ASN A 79 33.35 -25.41 26.38
C ASN A 79 33.28 -24.08 27.14
N LYS A 80 33.74 -22.96 26.56
CA LYS A 80 33.61 -21.64 27.19
C LYS A 80 32.18 -21.08 27.14
N THR A 81 31.38 -21.51 26.17
CA THR A 81 30.01 -21.00 25.99
C THR A 81 28.99 -21.74 26.86
N LEU A 82 29.35 -22.87 27.47
CA LEU A 82 28.42 -23.73 28.23
C LEU A 82 28.41 -23.50 29.76
N ILE A 83 29.24 -22.59 30.31
CA ILE A 83 29.44 -22.47 31.77
C ILE A 83 28.59 -21.39 32.47
N THR A 84 27.73 -20.65 31.79
CA THR A 84 26.96 -19.57 32.48
C THR A 84 25.45 -19.66 32.28
N VAL A 85 24.84 -20.78 32.68
CA VAL A 85 23.47 -20.79 33.22
C VAL A 85 23.39 -21.89 34.28
N LYS A 86 23.76 -21.57 35.53
CA LYS A 86 23.44 -22.39 36.70
C LYS A 86 22.27 -21.74 37.44
N ASN A 87 21.26 -22.57 37.72
CA ASN A 87 20.02 -22.30 38.42
C ASN A 87 20.16 -21.34 39.61
N ILE A 88 19.32 -20.30 39.65
CA ILE A 88 18.91 -19.65 40.91
C ILE A 88 17.43 -19.97 41.10
N THR A 89 17.15 -21.04 41.83
CA THR A 89 15.85 -21.30 42.46
C THR A 89 16.07 -21.16 43.96
N GLY A 90 15.61 -20.04 44.52
CA GLY A 90 15.67 -19.76 45.95
C GLY A 90 14.63 -18.71 46.31
N THR A 91 13.57 -19.16 46.96
CA THR A 91 12.50 -18.38 47.59
C THR A 91 13.04 -17.53 48.75
N ASN A 92 12.95 -16.21 48.64
CA ASN A 92 12.65 -15.20 49.68
C ASN A 92 13.35 -13.84 49.44
N ASN A 93 12.60 -12.78 49.74
CA ASN A 93 13.01 -11.40 50.08
C ASN A 93 13.22 -10.36 48.95
N THR A 94 12.24 -9.44 48.89
CA THR A 94 12.37 -7.98 48.87
C THR A 94 13.55 -7.32 48.13
N CYS A 95 13.25 -6.67 46.99
CA CYS A 95 13.93 -5.44 46.58
C CYS A 95 13.08 -4.60 45.62
N LYS A 96 12.64 -3.43 46.10
CA LYS A 96 12.44 -2.25 45.25
C LYS A 96 13.82 -1.78 44.79
N LYS A 97 14.04 -1.65 43.48
CA LYS A 97 15.04 -0.72 42.94
C LYS A 97 14.53 -0.18 41.60
N ASN A 98 14.24 1.12 41.60
CA ASN A 98 13.87 1.90 40.42
C ASN A 98 15.05 1.91 39.45
N ILE A 99 14.79 1.59 38.19
CA ILE A 99 15.73 1.73 37.07
C ILE A 99 15.76 3.23 36.71
N SER A 100 16.94 3.81 36.53
CA SER A 100 17.08 5.22 36.16
C SER A 100 16.76 5.44 34.67
N GLU A 101 16.25 6.61 34.30
CA GLU A 101 15.93 6.97 32.89
C GLU A 101 17.15 6.84 31.95
N GLU A 102 18.37 7.00 32.47
CA GLU A 102 19.60 6.85 31.70
C GLU A 102 19.87 5.38 31.31
N ASP A 103 19.48 4.44 32.17
CA ASP A 103 19.60 3.00 31.90
C ASP A 103 18.51 2.53 30.93
N VAL A 104 17.30 3.10 31.00
CA VAL A 104 16.23 2.86 30.03
C VAL A 104 16.63 3.39 28.65
N SER A 105 17.21 4.59 28.57
CA SER A 105 17.70 5.18 27.31
C SER A 105 18.84 4.37 26.68
N LYS A 106 19.78 3.86 27.48
CA LYS A 106 20.86 2.98 27.01
C LYS A 106 20.33 1.62 26.51
N ILE A 107 19.31 1.07 27.17
CA ILE A 107 18.66 -0.19 26.75
C ILE A 107 17.87 0.00 25.45
N THR A 108 17.13 1.11 25.31
CA THR A 108 16.39 1.43 24.08
C THR A 108 17.33 1.68 22.91
N THR A 109 18.44 2.41 23.13
CA THR A 109 19.47 2.66 22.10
C THR A 109 20.18 1.37 21.67
N ALA A 110 20.52 0.50 22.63
CA ALA A 110 21.11 -0.81 22.35
C ALA A 110 20.14 -1.77 21.63
N PHE A 111 18.83 -1.66 21.90
CA PHE A 111 17.78 -2.42 21.23
C PHE A 111 17.56 -1.96 19.79
N MET A 112 17.56 -0.64 19.55
CA MET A 112 17.49 -0.02 18.22
C MET A 112 18.70 -0.43 17.36
N HIS A 113 19.92 -0.34 17.91
CA HIS A 113 21.14 -0.79 17.22
C HIS A 113 21.12 -2.28 16.84
N LYS A 114 20.49 -3.13 17.65
CA LYS A 114 20.42 -4.58 17.40
C LYS A 114 19.34 -4.97 16.38
N ASN A 115 18.25 -4.20 16.27
CA ASN A 115 17.25 -4.39 15.22
C ASN A 115 17.73 -3.85 13.87
N ILE A 116 18.43 -2.71 13.86
CA ILE A 116 19.06 -2.16 12.65
C ILE A 116 20.14 -3.13 12.12
N ALA A 117 20.96 -3.71 13.00
CA ALA A 117 21.98 -4.70 12.62
C ALA A 117 21.40 -5.99 11.99
N ASN A 118 20.19 -6.39 12.40
CA ASN A 118 19.54 -7.60 11.87
C ASN A 118 18.83 -7.36 10.52
N GLN A 119 18.39 -6.14 10.21
CA GLN A 119 17.90 -5.76 8.88
C GLN A 119 19.06 -5.48 7.89
N SER A 120 20.21 -5.02 8.39
CA SER A 120 21.42 -4.85 7.55
C SER A 120 22.09 -6.17 7.12
N ARG A 121 21.58 -7.35 7.52
CA ARG A 121 22.05 -8.62 6.96
C ARG A 121 21.65 -8.83 5.49
N ASP A 122 20.72 -8.04 4.98
CA ASP A 122 20.34 -8.02 3.56
C ASP A 122 21.11 -6.98 2.73
N CYS A 123 22.08 -6.27 3.32
CA CYS A 123 22.97 -5.34 2.59
C CYS A 123 24.40 -5.43 3.13
N ASN A 124 25.24 -6.31 2.56
CA ASN A 124 26.68 -6.28 2.82
C ASN A 124 27.47 -6.23 1.50
N TYR A 125 28.00 -5.04 1.19
CA TYR A 125 29.14 -4.88 0.29
C TYR A 125 30.44 -5.16 1.05
N ARG A 126 31.25 -6.10 0.55
CA ARG A 126 32.65 -6.23 0.95
C ARG A 126 33.48 -5.22 0.16
N VAL A 127 34.17 -4.34 0.87
CA VAL A 127 35.29 -3.55 0.35
C VAL A 127 36.44 -4.52 -0.01
N THR A 128 36.77 -4.64 -1.30
CA THR A 128 38.04 -5.24 -1.74
C THR A 128 39.02 -4.14 -2.09
N GLY A 129 40.16 -4.18 -1.41
CA GLY A 129 41.20 -3.17 -1.43
C GLY A 129 41.91 -2.99 -2.77
N ALA A 130 42.53 -1.83 -2.86
CA ALA A 130 43.30 -1.30 -3.98
C ALA A 130 44.33 -2.27 -4.57
N THR A 131 44.35 -2.37 -5.89
CA THR A 131 45.50 -2.78 -6.69
C THR A 131 46.49 -1.61 -6.79
N PRO A 132 47.78 -1.76 -6.41
CA PRO A 132 48.80 -0.76 -6.73
C PRO A 132 49.32 -1.00 -8.16
N PHE A 133 49.45 0.08 -8.94
CA PHE A 133 50.25 0.09 -10.17
C PHE A 133 51.76 -0.02 -9.85
N PRO A 134 52.58 -0.54 -10.78
CA PRO A 134 53.98 -0.87 -10.52
C PRO A 134 54.88 0.35 -10.72
N GLY A 135 55.68 0.65 -9.69
CA GLY A 135 56.75 1.63 -9.76
C GLY A 135 57.82 1.23 -8.76
N GLY A 136 58.78 0.42 -9.18
CA GLY A 136 59.91 0.03 -8.35
C GLY A 136 60.87 1.20 -8.20
N VAL A 137 61.15 1.60 -6.96
CA VAL A 137 62.44 2.21 -6.57
C VAL A 137 62.76 1.79 -5.13
N SER A 138 64.02 1.38 -4.98
CA SER A 138 64.70 0.73 -3.87
C SER A 138 64.71 1.54 -2.56
N VAL A 139 64.59 0.83 -1.44
CA VAL A 139 64.91 1.34 -0.09
C VAL A 139 66.42 1.29 0.13
N SER A 140 67.00 2.40 0.59
CA SER A 140 68.30 2.42 1.28
C SER A 140 68.11 3.10 2.63
N ALA A 141 68.24 2.31 3.69
CA ALA A 141 68.35 2.76 5.07
C ALA A 141 69.70 3.47 5.30
N ASN A 142 69.73 4.50 6.15
CA ASN A 142 70.87 4.77 7.01
C ASN A 142 70.46 5.56 8.25
N ASN A 143 70.69 4.92 9.40
CA ASN A 143 70.68 5.51 10.75
C ASN A 143 71.93 6.37 10.97
N ARG A 144 71.81 7.54 11.62
CA ARG A 144 72.67 7.93 12.76
C ARG A 144 72.14 9.19 13.50
N PRO A 145 72.25 9.27 14.84
CA PRO A 145 71.75 10.40 15.65
C PRO A 145 72.85 11.42 15.98
N THR A 146 72.49 12.68 16.26
CA THR A 146 73.34 13.66 16.97
C THR A 146 72.46 14.77 17.55
N VAL A 147 72.27 14.77 18.88
CA VAL A 147 72.77 15.73 19.88
C VAL A 147 72.01 17.05 19.95
N SER A 148 71.50 17.27 21.16
CA SER A 148 70.81 18.42 21.73
C SER A 148 71.65 19.70 21.79
N GLU A 149 71.02 20.85 21.54
CA GLU A 149 71.36 22.11 22.21
C GLU A 149 70.10 22.99 22.36
N ALA A 150 69.97 23.62 23.53
CA ALA A 150 68.86 24.45 23.94
C ALA A 150 69.34 25.89 24.17
N ARG A 151 68.60 26.91 23.68
CA ARG A 151 68.22 28.13 24.42
C ARG A 151 67.47 29.20 23.57
N THR A 152 66.23 29.45 23.99
CA THR A 152 65.45 30.73 24.15
C THR A 152 65.04 31.65 22.97
N PRO A 153 63.83 32.31 23.06
CA PRO A 153 63.08 32.99 21.97
C PRO A 153 63.21 34.55 22.05
N PRO A 154 62.38 35.44 21.44
CA PRO A 154 61.32 35.33 20.39
C PRO A 154 61.46 36.38 19.24
N VAL A 155 60.66 36.31 18.17
CA VAL A 155 59.88 37.43 17.53
C VAL A 155 58.86 36.81 16.54
N SER A 156 57.58 37.11 16.71
CA SER A 156 56.48 36.70 15.82
C SER A 156 56.50 37.42 14.45
N PRO A 157 55.96 36.79 13.40
CA PRO A 157 54.95 37.47 12.61
C PRO A 157 53.67 36.64 12.50
N THR A 158 52.57 37.30 12.84
CA THR A 158 51.20 37.16 12.35
C THR A 158 50.86 35.86 11.62
N LEU A 159 50.30 34.90 12.36
CA LEU A 159 49.61 33.76 11.78
C LEU A 159 48.28 34.23 11.16
N SER A 160 48.33 34.41 9.85
CA SER A 160 47.35 33.95 8.87
C SER A 160 46.19 33.12 9.45
N LEU A 161 44.97 33.52 9.09
CA LEU A 161 43.73 32.75 9.13
C LEU A 161 43.98 31.25 9.13
N GLN A 162 43.89 30.63 10.31
CA GLN A 162 43.85 29.19 10.44
C GLN A 162 42.61 28.69 9.69
N ALA A 163 42.84 27.86 8.67
CA ALA A 163 41.80 27.04 8.08
C ALA A 163 41.10 26.27 9.21
N THR A 164 39.79 26.47 9.36
CA THR A 164 38.97 25.62 10.21
C THR A 164 39.22 24.16 9.80
N PRO A 165 39.54 23.26 10.75
CA PRO A 165 39.77 21.86 10.42
C PRO A 165 38.53 21.29 9.71
N SER A 166 38.75 20.52 8.64
CA SER A 166 37.65 19.84 7.93
C SER A 166 36.83 19.02 8.92
N PRO A 167 35.48 19.13 8.89
CA PRO A 167 34.61 18.36 9.77
C PRO A 167 34.90 16.86 9.64
N SER A 168 35.02 16.18 10.77
CA SER A 168 35.41 14.78 10.87
C SER A 168 34.21 13.83 11.06
N SER A 169 33.05 14.37 11.44
CA SER A 169 31.83 13.60 11.71
C SER A 169 30.59 14.18 11.02
N PRO A 170 29.52 13.37 10.83
CA PRO A 170 28.26 13.87 10.30
C PRO A 170 27.66 15.05 11.06
N ALA A 171 27.80 15.06 12.39
CA ALA A 171 27.28 16.14 13.23
C ALA A 171 28.03 17.46 13.00
N GLU A 172 29.34 17.42 12.77
CA GLU A 172 30.15 18.61 12.48
C GLU A 172 29.84 19.15 11.07
N TRP A 173 29.64 18.27 10.08
CA TRP A 173 29.19 18.66 8.75
C TRP A 173 27.79 19.27 8.78
N ALA A 174 26.87 18.66 9.52
CA ALA A 174 25.52 19.18 9.74
C ALA A 174 25.55 20.59 10.35
N LYS A 175 26.36 20.79 11.41
CA LYS A 175 26.52 22.12 12.03
C LYS A 175 27.08 23.15 11.05
N LYS A 176 28.13 22.79 10.29
CA LYS A 176 28.72 23.67 9.26
C LYS A 176 27.66 24.07 8.23
N LEU A 177 26.81 23.13 7.80
CA LEU A 177 25.75 23.39 6.84
C LEU A 177 24.66 24.28 7.43
N THR A 178 24.19 24.00 8.65
CA THR A 178 23.21 24.86 9.35
C THR A 178 23.72 26.29 9.46
N ASP A 179 24.96 26.49 9.88
CA ASP A 179 25.54 27.84 10.03
C ASP A 179 25.60 28.58 8.68
N ALA A 180 26.02 27.89 7.60
CA ALA A 180 26.06 28.47 6.25
C ALA A 180 24.64 28.82 5.75
N VAL A 181 23.69 27.91 5.89
CA VAL A 181 22.31 28.09 5.42
C VAL A 181 21.61 29.24 6.18
N LEU A 182 21.82 29.36 7.50
CA LEU A 182 21.27 30.46 8.30
C LEU A 182 21.85 31.82 7.91
N ARG A 183 23.15 31.88 7.60
CA ARG A 183 23.81 33.09 7.07
C ARG A 183 23.25 33.47 5.70
N GLN A 184 23.08 32.50 4.80
CA GLN A 184 22.46 32.71 3.50
C GLN A 184 21.03 33.24 3.64
N LYS A 185 20.23 32.67 4.56
CA LYS A 185 18.88 33.15 4.89
C LYS A 185 18.88 34.57 5.46
N ALA A 186 19.89 34.96 6.21
CA ALA A 186 20.06 36.32 6.74
C ALA A 186 20.44 37.35 5.66
N GLY A 187 20.56 36.94 4.39
CA GLY A 187 20.90 37.81 3.26
C GLY A 187 22.41 37.90 2.99
N GLU A 188 23.23 37.10 3.67
CA GLU A 188 24.67 37.08 3.43
C GLU A 188 24.98 36.37 2.11
N THR A 189 25.77 37.02 1.25
CA THR A 189 26.28 36.40 0.02
C THR A 189 27.51 35.58 0.36
N LEU A 190 27.33 34.26 0.44
CA LEU A 190 28.42 33.33 0.73
C LEU A 190 29.35 33.15 -0.48
N SER A 191 30.66 33.03 -0.20
CA SER A 191 31.66 32.70 -1.21
C SER A 191 31.54 31.25 -1.70
N THR A 192 32.12 30.95 -2.86
CA THR A 192 32.17 29.58 -3.40
C THR A 192 32.86 28.59 -2.46
N THR A 193 33.85 29.05 -1.68
CA THR A 193 34.55 28.25 -0.67
C THR A 193 33.69 27.94 0.56
N GLU A 194 32.77 28.83 0.92
CA GLU A 194 31.85 28.62 2.04
C GLU A 194 30.69 27.71 1.68
N LEU A 195 30.31 27.70 0.40
CA LEU A 195 29.30 26.80 -0.17
C LEU A 195 29.88 25.43 -0.60
N ASP A 196 31.19 25.20 -0.41
CA ASP A 196 31.83 23.92 -0.73
C ASP A 196 31.74 22.91 0.42
N PHE A 197 30.93 21.88 0.16
CA PHE A 197 30.67 20.70 0.99
C PHE A 197 31.06 19.43 0.24
N SER A 198 32.05 19.50 -0.65
CA SER A 198 32.58 18.33 -1.32
C SER A 198 33.12 17.31 -0.31
N SER A 199 32.82 16.03 -0.56
CA SER A 199 33.12 14.90 0.34
C SER A 199 32.46 14.98 1.73
N ALA A 200 31.42 15.81 1.90
CA ALA A 200 30.69 15.90 3.17
C ALA A 200 30.05 14.56 3.55
N ASP A 201 30.05 14.27 4.85
CA ASP A 201 29.38 13.11 5.43
C ASP A 201 28.12 13.58 6.15
N PHE A 202 26.95 13.14 5.72
CA PHE A 202 25.65 13.43 6.30
C PHE A 202 24.90 12.15 6.69
N ARG A 203 25.60 11.03 6.87
CA ARG A 203 24.98 9.74 7.19
C ARG A 203 24.14 9.81 8.46
N GLY A 204 22.90 9.32 8.38
CA GLY A 204 21.98 9.25 9.52
C GLY A 204 21.49 10.60 10.06
N ILE A 205 21.78 11.71 9.39
CA ILE A 205 21.33 13.04 9.83
C ILE A 205 19.85 13.24 9.50
N SER A 206 19.08 13.66 10.50
CA SER A 206 17.70 14.14 10.35
C SER A 206 17.72 15.66 10.16
N PHE A 207 17.51 16.13 8.93
CA PHE A 207 17.64 17.57 8.63
C PHE A 207 16.55 18.41 9.29
N SER A 208 15.39 17.81 9.56
CA SER A 208 14.31 18.49 10.28
C SER A 208 14.63 18.83 11.74
N GLU A 209 15.64 18.18 12.33
CA GLU A 209 16.08 18.45 13.70
C GLU A 209 17.14 19.54 13.79
N ILE A 210 17.81 19.87 12.68
CA ILE A 210 18.95 20.79 12.65
C ILE A 210 18.70 22.08 11.86
N LEU A 211 17.68 22.10 10.99
CA LEU A 211 17.28 23.30 10.23
C LEU A 211 15.97 23.88 10.78
N PRO A 212 15.74 25.21 10.66
CA PRO A 212 14.46 25.82 10.98
C PRO A 212 13.29 25.21 10.19
N SER A 213 12.08 25.19 10.78
CA SER A 213 10.86 24.66 10.14
C SER A 213 10.59 25.25 8.76
N SER A 214 10.98 26.51 8.57
CA SER A 214 10.80 27.24 7.32
C SER A 214 11.50 26.60 6.11
N PHE A 215 12.49 25.73 6.29
CA PHE A 215 13.11 24.95 5.19
C PHE A 215 12.31 23.72 4.76
N MET A 216 11.30 23.32 5.55
CA MET A 216 10.47 22.13 5.34
C MET A 216 9.00 22.48 5.03
N GLU A 217 8.66 23.77 4.97
CA GLU A 217 7.33 24.29 4.69
C GLU A 217 7.05 24.40 3.19
N ARG A 218 5.76 24.45 2.81
CA ARG A 218 5.35 24.70 1.42
C ARG A 218 5.78 26.12 1.04
N ASP A 219 6.57 26.23 -0.03
CA ASP A 219 7.18 27.50 -0.49
C ASP A 219 8.13 28.14 0.56
N GLY A 220 8.75 27.28 1.36
CA GLY A 220 9.75 27.64 2.36
C GLY A 220 11.11 28.05 1.79
N ASP A 221 12.08 28.20 2.69
CA ASP A 221 13.46 28.54 2.35
C ASP A 221 14.14 27.44 1.52
N ILE A 222 15.15 27.83 0.77
CA ILE A 222 15.83 27.00 -0.23
C ILE A 222 17.31 26.89 0.13
N LEU A 223 17.89 25.70 -0.05
CA LEU A 223 19.34 25.50 0.00
C LEU A 223 19.91 25.80 -1.39
N LYS A 224 20.52 26.98 -1.56
CA LYS A 224 20.92 27.48 -2.88
C LYS A 224 22.43 27.48 -3.09
N GLY A 225 22.88 26.92 -4.21
CA GLY A 225 24.27 27.07 -4.70
C GLY A 225 25.31 26.18 -4.02
N PHE A 226 24.90 25.18 -3.24
CA PHE A 226 25.82 24.31 -2.49
C PHE A 226 26.47 23.24 -3.37
N ASN A 227 27.76 23.00 -3.14
CA ASN A 227 28.48 21.90 -3.76
C ASN A 227 28.60 20.72 -2.79
N PHE A 228 27.83 19.66 -3.03
CA PHE A 228 27.85 18.39 -2.31
C PHE A 228 28.54 17.27 -3.10
N SER A 229 29.44 17.58 -4.03
CA SER A 229 30.09 16.55 -4.87
C SER A 229 30.82 15.48 -4.03
N ASN A 230 30.68 14.21 -4.38
CA ASN A 230 31.23 13.05 -3.64
C ASN A 230 30.78 12.93 -2.18
N SER A 231 29.63 13.51 -1.82
CA SER A 231 29.11 13.46 -0.45
C SER A 231 28.37 12.14 -0.15
N ASN A 232 28.08 11.91 1.13
CA ASN A 232 27.40 10.73 1.62
C ASN A 232 26.16 11.07 2.46
N PHE A 233 24.98 10.88 1.90
CA PHE A 233 23.68 11.09 2.54
C PHE A 233 23.01 9.77 2.96
N THR A 234 23.76 8.66 3.06
CA THR A 234 23.18 7.33 3.33
C THR A 234 22.40 7.33 4.64
N HIS A 235 21.14 6.89 4.61
CA HIS A 235 20.21 6.87 5.75
C HIS A 235 19.90 8.23 6.40
N SER A 236 20.19 9.35 5.71
CA SER A 236 19.73 10.68 6.15
C SER A 236 18.24 10.89 5.86
N ASP A 237 17.63 11.88 6.50
CA ASP A 237 16.30 12.37 6.18
C ASP A 237 16.36 13.81 5.67
N ILE A 238 16.14 13.98 4.36
CA ILE A 238 16.12 15.27 3.66
C ILE A 238 14.70 15.62 3.18
N SER A 239 13.69 15.03 3.80
CA SER A 239 12.29 15.22 3.42
C SER A 239 11.88 16.69 3.44
N LYS A 240 11.10 17.09 2.44
CA LYS A 240 10.54 18.43 2.22
C LYS A 240 11.55 19.55 1.94
N LEU A 241 12.85 19.27 1.95
CA LEU A 241 13.87 20.25 1.57
C LEU A 241 13.81 20.59 0.08
N HIS A 242 14.21 21.81 -0.25
CA HIS A 242 14.41 22.27 -1.62
C HIS A 242 15.87 22.65 -1.85
N PHE A 243 16.53 21.92 -2.74
CA PHE A 243 17.88 22.21 -3.23
C PHE A 243 17.80 22.90 -4.59
N ASP A 244 18.37 24.09 -4.71
CA ASP A 244 18.42 24.86 -5.96
C ASP A 244 19.88 25.16 -6.34
N GLU A 245 20.21 25.05 -7.63
CA GLU A 245 21.56 25.31 -8.14
C GLU A 245 22.67 24.50 -7.42
N CYS A 246 22.35 23.29 -6.97
CA CYS A 246 23.25 22.46 -6.18
C CYS A 246 23.97 21.40 -7.02
N ARG A 247 25.12 20.92 -6.54
CA ARG A 247 25.88 19.83 -7.18
C ARG A 247 25.99 18.61 -6.28
N PHE A 248 25.43 17.49 -6.71
CA PHE A 248 25.50 16.19 -6.04
C PHE A 248 26.31 15.16 -6.83
N THR A 249 27.11 15.59 -7.80
CA THR A 249 27.86 14.68 -8.69
C THR A 249 28.65 13.65 -7.88
N TYR A 250 28.52 12.35 -8.22
CA TYR A 250 29.16 11.22 -7.53
C TYR A 250 28.73 10.96 -6.07
N SER A 251 27.66 11.58 -5.60
CA SER A 251 27.20 11.40 -4.21
C SER A 251 26.36 10.14 -4.05
N THR A 252 26.30 9.63 -2.83
CA THR A 252 25.40 8.52 -2.46
C THR A 252 24.24 9.01 -1.61
N LEU A 253 23.01 8.74 -2.05
CA LEU A 253 21.76 8.97 -1.33
C LEU A 253 21.04 7.64 -1.05
N CYS A 254 21.78 6.53 -1.04
CA CYS A 254 21.21 5.20 -0.79
C CYS A 254 20.51 5.14 0.58
N GLY A 255 19.26 4.67 0.61
CA GLY A 255 18.49 4.55 1.83
C GLY A 255 18.17 5.87 2.54
N ALA A 256 18.41 7.03 1.92
CA ALA A 256 17.94 8.31 2.43
C ALA A 256 16.41 8.40 2.36
N ILE A 257 15.77 9.11 3.27
CA ILE A 257 14.34 9.46 3.20
C ILE A 257 14.25 10.82 2.53
N CYS A 258 13.57 10.89 1.37
CA CYS A 258 13.47 12.11 0.58
C CYS A 258 12.02 12.45 0.23
N SER A 259 11.15 12.38 1.24
CA SER A 259 9.70 12.58 1.06
C SER A 259 9.43 14.01 0.62
N ASN A 260 8.88 14.20 -0.59
CA ASN A 260 8.60 15.51 -1.19
C ASN A 260 9.83 16.43 -1.30
N THR A 261 11.04 15.87 -1.39
CA THR A 261 12.26 16.66 -1.63
C THR A 261 12.28 17.19 -3.06
N LYS A 262 12.69 18.45 -3.25
CA LYS A 262 12.78 19.10 -4.55
C LYS A 262 14.23 19.37 -4.93
N PHE A 263 14.62 18.97 -6.14
CA PHE A 263 15.92 19.29 -6.73
C PHE A 263 15.72 20.13 -7.98
N SER A 264 16.04 21.41 -7.89
CA SER A 264 15.88 22.40 -8.95
C SER A 264 17.24 22.86 -9.48
N HIS A 265 17.37 23.03 -10.80
CA HIS A 265 18.57 23.58 -11.46
C HIS A 265 19.88 22.91 -11.02
N SER A 266 19.83 21.63 -10.66
CA SER A 266 20.92 20.93 -9.98
C SER A 266 21.64 19.94 -10.89
N ASP A 267 22.91 19.65 -10.58
CA ASP A 267 23.67 18.55 -11.19
C ASP A 267 23.68 17.37 -10.24
N MET A 268 22.96 16.30 -10.60
CA MET A 268 22.92 15.06 -9.82
C MET A 268 23.50 13.89 -10.62
N ASN A 269 24.50 14.14 -11.47
CA ASN A 269 25.08 13.14 -12.36
C ASN A 269 25.94 12.10 -11.62
N ASN A 270 25.92 10.84 -12.07
CA ASN A 270 26.64 9.70 -11.49
C ASN A 270 26.33 9.46 -9.99
N ALA A 271 25.20 9.96 -9.50
CA ALA A 271 24.77 9.75 -8.13
C ALA A 271 24.15 8.34 -7.95
N LEU A 272 24.12 7.87 -6.71
CA LEU A 272 23.36 6.68 -6.33
C LEU A 272 22.11 7.11 -5.56
N LEU A 273 20.97 7.11 -6.23
CA LEU A 273 19.69 7.64 -5.75
C LEU A 273 18.67 6.49 -5.52
N GLN A 274 19.15 5.39 -4.94
CA GLN A 274 18.31 4.30 -4.44
C GLN A 274 17.83 4.63 -3.02
N TYR A 275 16.97 5.64 -2.92
CA TYR A 275 16.45 6.12 -1.64
C TYR A 275 15.55 5.08 -0.94
N SER A 276 15.23 5.35 0.32
CA SER A 276 14.48 4.46 1.21
C SER A 276 13.04 4.23 0.77
N VAL A 277 12.56 2.99 0.93
CA VAL A 277 11.15 2.64 0.75
C VAL A 277 10.20 3.36 1.72
N PHE A 278 10.73 3.92 2.81
CA PHE A 278 9.97 4.75 3.75
C PHE A 278 9.67 6.17 3.24
N THR A 279 10.14 6.51 2.04
CA THR A 279 9.81 7.77 1.37
C THR A 279 8.33 7.78 0.96
N GLN A 280 7.54 8.66 1.58
CA GLN A 280 6.09 8.69 1.39
C GLN A 280 5.67 9.36 0.08
N GLN A 281 6.08 10.62 -0.12
CA GLN A 281 5.86 11.39 -1.35
C GLN A 281 7.11 11.37 -2.23
N GLN A 282 6.94 11.26 -3.54
CA GLN A 282 8.06 11.14 -4.47
C GLN A 282 8.94 12.39 -4.46
N PRO A 283 10.28 12.25 -4.55
CA PRO A 283 11.15 13.38 -4.86
C PRO A 283 10.88 13.88 -6.29
N SER A 284 11.12 15.17 -6.51
CA SER A 284 10.90 15.82 -7.82
C SER A 284 12.17 16.50 -8.34
N PHE A 285 12.33 16.44 -9.67
CA PHE A 285 13.51 16.94 -10.37
C PHE A 285 13.09 17.95 -11.45
N ILE A 286 13.50 19.21 -11.28
CA ILE A 286 13.12 20.33 -12.14
C ILE A 286 14.39 20.99 -12.68
N ASN A 287 14.56 21.08 -13.99
CA ASN A 287 15.77 21.57 -14.64
C ASN A 287 17.06 20.93 -14.09
N THR A 288 16.98 19.66 -13.69
CA THR A 288 18.07 18.91 -13.03
C THR A 288 18.54 17.78 -13.95
N THR A 289 19.85 17.54 -13.98
CA THR A 289 20.45 16.43 -14.76
C THR A 289 20.72 15.20 -13.89
N LEU A 290 20.35 14.02 -14.40
CA LEU A 290 20.52 12.72 -13.72
C LEU A 290 21.38 11.74 -14.56
N LYS A 291 22.36 12.27 -15.30
CA LYS A 291 23.20 11.47 -16.21
C LYS A 291 23.93 10.37 -15.47
N ASN A 292 23.76 9.13 -15.92
CA ASN A 292 24.32 7.90 -15.34
C ASN A 292 23.98 7.68 -13.86
N THR A 293 22.93 8.34 -13.37
CA THR A 293 22.46 8.18 -11.99
C THR A 293 21.59 6.94 -11.90
N CYS A 294 21.82 6.15 -10.85
CA CYS A 294 21.00 4.99 -10.52
C CYS A 294 19.86 5.43 -9.61
N MET A 295 18.64 5.52 -10.13
CA MET A 295 17.51 6.02 -9.37
C MET A 295 16.55 4.90 -8.97
N HIS A 296 15.90 5.06 -7.82
CA HIS A 296 14.69 4.30 -7.50
C HIS A 296 13.59 4.60 -8.53
N HIS A 297 12.78 3.60 -8.89
CA HIS A 297 11.78 3.70 -9.96
C HIS A 297 10.49 4.46 -9.61
N LYS A 298 10.52 5.38 -8.63
CA LYS A 298 9.33 6.10 -8.13
C LYS A 298 9.58 7.61 -7.94
N ALA A 299 9.93 8.33 -8.99
CA ALA A 299 10.22 9.77 -8.93
C ALA A 299 9.36 10.60 -9.88
N ASN A 300 9.21 11.89 -9.58
CA ASN A 300 8.61 12.84 -10.52
C ASN A 300 9.70 13.47 -11.40
N LEU A 301 9.66 13.16 -12.70
CA LEU A 301 10.65 13.58 -13.70
C LEU A 301 10.11 14.66 -14.67
N SER A 302 8.99 15.30 -14.35
CA SER A 302 8.32 16.29 -15.21
C SER A 302 9.17 17.51 -15.61
N GLY A 303 10.26 17.79 -14.90
CA GLY A 303 11.19 18.86 -15.28
C GLY A 303 12.62 18.37 -15.53
N VAL A 304 12.88 17.06 -15.59
CA VAL A 304 14.26 16.55 -15.75
C VAL A 304 14.84 16.94 -17.11
N ILE A 305 16.16 17.08 -17.16
CA ILE A 305 16.92 17.26 -18.39
C ILE A 305 17.57 15.91 -18.75
N LEU A 306 17.13 15.32 -19.87
CA LEU A 306 17.77 14.15 -20.45
C LEU A 306 18.80 14.55 -21.51
N ASN A 307 19.93 13.86 -21.52
CA ASN A 307 20.94 13.92 -22.58
C ASN A 307 21.07 12.57 -23.29
N GLU A 308 21.86 12.53 -24.36
CA GLU A 308 22.19 11.26 -25.00
C GLU A 308 22.94 10.32 -24.03
N PRO A 309 22.51 9.05 -23.92
CA PRO A 309 23.20 8.06 -23.10
C PRO A 309 24.59 7.79 -23.66
N ASP A 310 25.55 7.58 -22.76
CA ASP A 310 26.89 7.15 -23.13
C ASP A 310 27.07 5.62 -22.99
N ASN A 311 28.25 5.14 -23.38
CA ASN A 311 28.64 3.74 -23.27
C ASN A 311 29.11 3.34 -21.85
N SER A 312 28.76 4.12 -20.81
CA SER A 312 29.08 3.74 -19.45
C SER A 312 28.43 2.41 -19.09
N SER A 313 29.14 1.61 -18.30
CA SER A 313 28.55 0.40 -17.74
C SER A 313 27.50 0.78 -16.69
N PRO A 314 26.46 -0.05 -16.51
CA PRO A 314 25.57 0.10 -15.37
C PRO A 314 26.35 0.16 -14.05
N PRO A 315 25.82 0.81 -13.01
CA PRO A 315 26.36 0.78 -11.66
C PRO A 315 26.69 -0.65 -11.22
N SER A 316 27.69 -0.81 -10.34
CA SER A 316 28.24 -2.13 -9.98
C SER A 316 27.13 -3.11 -9.58
N LYS A 317 27.05 -4.23 -10.30
CA LYS A 317 26.02 -5.27 -10.13
C LYS A 317 26.11 -5.89 -8.74
N SER A 318 25.34 -5.40 -7.78
CA SER A 318 24.90 -6.26 -6.68
C SER A 318 23.85 -7.22 -7.25
N GLU A 319 24.08 -8.53 -7.08
CA GLU A 319 23.03 -9.55 -7.15
C GLU A 319 22.44 -9.89 -8.54
N GLY A 320 23.14 -9.62 -9.64
CA GLY A 320 22.71 -10.14 -10.96
C GLY A 320 21.41 -9.50 -11.51
N ARG A 321 20.98 -8.37 -10.94
CA ARG A 321 19.81 -7.61 -11.41
C ARG A 321 20.13 -6.89 -12.73
N ASN A 322 19.12 -6.81 -13.60
CA ASN A 322 19.22 -6.10 -14.87
C ASN A 322 18.94 -4.61 -14.69
N PHE A 323 19.43 -3.80 -15.63
CA PHE A 323 19.19 -2.36 -15.67
C PHE A 323 18.63 -1.98 -17.05
N ILE A 324 17.73 -1.01 -17.06
CA ILE A 324 17.25 -0.37 -18.28
C ILE A 324 17.63 1.11 -18.27
N ARG A 325 17.68 1.71 -19.46
CA ARG A 325 17.91 3.15 -19.65
C ARG A 325 16.58 3.89 -19.76
N LEU A 326 16.50 5.05 -19.11
CA LEU A 326 15.51 6.09 -19.38
C LEU A 326 16.28 7.34 -19.81
N GLY A 327 16.49 7.51 -21.12
CA GLY A 327 17.50 8.44 -21.63
C GLY A 327 18.89 8.07 -21.09
N ASP A 328 19.54 9.01 -20.41
CA ASP A 328 20.82 8.83 -19.72
C ASP A 328 20.69 8.39 -18.24
N ILE A 329 19.49 8.09 -17.74
CA ILE A 329 19.23 7.61 -16.36
C ILE A 329 19.23 6.08 -16.31
N TRP A 330 19.71 5.49 -15.22
CA TRP A 330 19.62 4.05 -14.95
C TRP A 330 18.46 3.71 -14.01
N LEU A 331 17.64 2.74 -14.41
CA LEU A 331 16.61 2.12 -13.58
C LEU A 331 16.93 0.64 -13.40
N GLN A 332 16.93 0.18 -12.14
CA GLN A 332 17.18 -1.22 -11.82
C GLN A 332 15.88 -2.02 -11.88
N MET A 333 15.90 -3.14 -12.60
CA MET A 333 14.78 -4.10 -12.65
C MET A 333 14.81 -5.05 -11.47
N PRO A 334 13.67 -5.62 -11.05
CA PRO A 334 13.67 -6.68 -10.06
C PRO A 334 14.45 -7.90 -10.59
N LEU A 335 14.97 -8.71 -9.67
CA LEU A 335 15.63 -9.97 -10.04
C LEU A 335 14.64 -10.97 -10.66
N LEU A 336 13.41 -11.00 -10.10
CA LEU A 336 12.29 -11.81 -10.54
C LEU A 336 11.00 -10.99 -10.35
N TRP A 337 10.07 -11.13 -11.26
CA TRP A 337 8.73 -10.54 -11.14
C TRP A 337 7.82 -11.35 -10.21
N THR A 338 8.09 -11.27 -8.90
CA THR A 338 7.20 -11.80 -7.84
C THR A 338 5.97 -10.91 -7.66
N GLU A 339 4.95 -11.36 -6.92
CA GLU A 339 3.77 -10.54 -6.58
C GLU A 339 4.15 -9.18 -5.96
N ASN A 340 5.09 -9.16 -5.01
CA ASN A 340 5.58 -7.93 -4.39
C ASN A 340 6.33 -7.02 -5.38
N ALA A 341 7.06 -7.61 -6.34
CA ALA A 341 7.75 -6.83 -7.37
C ALA A 341 6.74 -6.25 -8.35
N VAL A 342 5.75 -7.03 -8.79
CA VAL A 342 4.67 -6.57 -9.65
C VAL A 342 3.91 -5.41 -8.99
N ASP A 343 3.52 -5.55 -7.73
CA ASP A 343 2.85 -4.49 -7.00
C ASP A 343 3.73 -3.24 -6.89
N GLY A 344 4.94 -3.38 -6.34
CA GLY A 344 5.83 -2.27 -6.08
C GLY A 344 6.35 -1.55 -7.33
N PHE A 345 6.41 -2.21 -8.49
CA PHE A 345 6.86 -1.61 -9.74
C PHE A 345 5.71 -1.10 -10.60
N LEU A 346 4.57 -1.79 -10.67
CA LEU A 346 3.52 -1.51 -11.68
C LEU A 346 2.26 -0.89 -11.08
N ASN A 347 1.88 -1.31 -9.87
CA ASN A 347 0.57 -1.02 -9.27
C ASN A 347 0.51 0.38 -8.63
N HIS A 348 0.42 1.42 -9.44
CA HIS A 348 0.30 2.78 -8.91
C HIS A 348 -1.06 3.04 -8.25
N GLU A 349 -2.12 2.34 -8.62
CA GLU A 349 -3.42 2.46 -7.97
C GLU A 349 -3.38 2.01 -6.51
N HIS A 350 -2.61 0.97 -6.19
CA HIS A 350 -2.38 0.54 -4.81
C HIS A 350 -1.30 1.35 -4.07
N ASN A 351 -0.47 2.10 -4.81
CA ASN A 351 0.71 2.78 -4.28
C ASN A 351 0.62 4.31 -4.44
N ASP A 352 -0.53 4.93 -4.20
CA ASP A 352 -0.79 6.40 -4.27
C ASP A 352 -0.24 7.08 -5.53
N GLY A 353 -0.46 6.50 -6.71
CA GLY A 353 0.03 7.04 -7.98
C GLY A 353 1.51 6.74 -8.26
N LYS A 354 2.20 5.94 -7.44
CA LYS A 354 3.66 5.73 -7.52
C LYS A 354 4.01 4.36 -8.13
N SER A 355 4.52 4.38 -9.37
CA SER A 355 5.04 3.18 -10.06
C SER A 355 6.16 3.57 -11.04
N ILE A 356 6.83 2.57 -11.61
CA ILE A 356 7.75 2.80 -12.74
C ILE A 356 7.00 3.32 -13.97
N LEU A 357 5.74 2.92 -14.15
CA LEU A 357 4.90 3.36 -15.26
C LEU A 357 4.72 4.88 -15.20
N MET A 358 4.28 5.38 -14.04
CA MET A 358 4.07 6.81 -13.80
C MET A 358 5.40 7.59 -13.80
N THR A 359 6.50 6.99 -13.34
CA THR A 359 7.82 7.64 -13.36
C THR A 359 8.30 7.92 -14.78
N ILE A 360 8.22 6.92 -15.67
CA ILE A 360 8.59 7.09 -17.09
C ILE A 360 7.61 8.04 -17.79
N ASP A 361 6.31 7.88 -17.55
CA ASP A 361 5.26 8.72 -18.16
C ASP A 361 5.34 10.19 -17.73
N SER A 362 5.86 10.46 -16.53
CA SER A 362 6.02 11.83 -15.99
C SER A 362 6.99 12.70 -16.77
N LEU A 363 7.86 12.15 -17.62
CA LEU A 363 8.77 12.94 -18.45
C LEU A 363 8.01 13.96 -19.32
N PRO A 364 8.62 15.10 -19.67
CA PRO A 364 8.10 16.00 -20.70
C PRO A 364 7.82 15.30 -22.05
N ASP A 365 6.78 15.71 -22.76
CA ASP A 365 6.39 15.09 -24.04
C ASP A 365 7.43 15.23 -25.16
N LYS A 366 8.32 16.22 -25.05
CA LYS A 366 9.50 16.36 -25.93
C LYS A 366 10.43 15.14 -25.88
N TYR A 367 10.35 14.30 -24.84
CA TYR A 367 11.11 13.06 -24.67
C TYR A 367 10.27 11.79 -24.93
N SER A 368 9.23 11.89 -25.76
CA SER A 368 8.33 10.78 -26.08
C SER A 368 9.05 9.54 -26.63
N GLN A 369 10.13 9.71 -27.39
CA GLN A 369 10.91 8.58 -27.91
C GLN A 369 11.66 7.84 -26.79
N GLU A 370 12.23 8.57 -25.83
CA GLU A 370 12.88 8.00 -24.65
C GLU A 370 11.87 7.29 -23.76
N LYS A 371 10.66 7.86 -23.57
CA LYS A 371 9.54 7.20 -22.87
C LYS A 371 9.23 5.83 -23.47
N VAL A 372 9.05 5.78 -24.79
CA VAL A 372 8.70 4.54 -25.51
C VAL A 372 9.82 3.52 -25.39
N ARG A 373 11.09 3.90 -25.62
CA ARG A 373 12.24 2.98 -25.52
C ARG A 373 12.37 2.37 -24.12
N ALA A 374 12.16 3.18 -23.07
CA ALA A 374 12.21 2.70 -21.70
C ALA A 374 11.06 1.73 -21.38
N MET A 375 9.84 2.04 -21.82
CA MET A 375 8.69 1.12 -21.67
C MET A 375 8.88 -0.18 -22.46
N GLU A 376 9.42 -0.13 -23.67
CA GLU A 376 9.74 -1.35 -24.43
C GLU A 376 10.77 -2.22 -23.70
N ALA A 377 11.78 -1.62 -23.07
CA ALA A 377 12.76 -2.35 -22.26
C ALA A 377 12.11 -2.98 -21.01
N LEU A 378 11.20 -2.27 -20.35
CA LEU A 378 10.39 -2.80 -19.25
C LEU A 378 9.52 -3.98 -19.70
N VAL A 379 8.79 -3.84 -20.81
CA VAL A 379 7.96 -4.92 -21.37
C VAL A 379 8.79 -6.16 -21.73
N LYS A 380 9.99 -5.98 -22.32
CA LYS A 380 10.91 -7.10 -22.58
C LYS A 380 11.31 -7.82 -21.30
N SER A 381 11.51 -7.10 -20.20
CA SER A 381 11.78 -7.71 -18.89
C SER A 381 10.58 -8.46 -18.32
N LEU A 382 9.35 -8.01 -18.57
CA LEU A 382 8.14 -8.72 -18.16
C LEU A 382 7.92 -10.00 -18.99
N GLN A 383 8.24 -9.94 -20.29
CA GLN A 383 8.12 -11.09 -21.20
C GLN A 383 9.08 -12.23 -20.86
N SER A 384 10.27 -11.94 -20.32
CA SER A 384 11.26 -12.99 -20.01
C SER A 384 10.84 -13.94 -18.89
N ASP A 385 10.04 -13.45 -17.94
CA ASP A 385 9.75 -14.16 -16.69
C ASP A 385 8.50 -15.05 -16.74
N ARG A 386 7.82 -15.14 -17.90
CA ARG A 386 6.60 -15.96 -18.11
C ARG A 386 5.54 -15.74 -17.01
N LEU A 387 5.19 -14.48 -16.76
CA LEU A 387 4.14 -14.12 -15.82
C LEU A 387 2.82 -14.81 -16.17
N SER A 388 2.17 -15.43 -15.18
CA SER A 388 0.81 -15.96 -15.34
C SER A 388 -0.23 -14.84 -15.21
N GLU A 389 -1.43 -15.10 -15.72
CA GLU A 389 -2.58 -14.19 -15.60
C GLU A 389 -2.86 -13.76 -14.15
N ALA A 390 -2.70 -14.68 -13.18
CA ALA A 390 -2.88 -14.37 -11.77
C ALA A 390 -1.90 -13.30 -11.23
N HIS A 391 -0.69 -13.20 -11.79
CA HIS A 391 0.27 -12.17 -11.42
C HIS A 391 -0.07 -10.82 -12.06
N ILE A 392 -0.63 -10.81 -13.28
CA ILE A 392 -0.93 -9.59 -14.02
C ILE A 392 -2.27 -8.98 -13.57
N ARG A 393 -3.25 -9.82 -13.19
CA ARG A 393 -4.60 -9.40 -12.81
C ARG A 393 -4.66 -8.21 -11.84
N PRO A 394 -3.87 -8.15 -10.75
CA PRO A 394 -3.90 -7.02 -9.81
C PRO A 394 -3.42 -5.69 -10.41
N VAL A 395 -2.73 -5.73 -11.57
CA VAL A 395 -2.11 -4.56 -12.21
C VAL A 395 -2.61 -4.32 -13.62
N GLU A 396 -3.65 -5.04 -14.07
CA GLU A 396 -4.26 -4.85 -15.39
C GLU A 396 -4.68 -3.39 -15.60
N SER A 397 -5.43 -2.83 -14.64
CA SER A 397 -5.88 -1.43 -14.66
C SER A 397 -4.69 -0.45 -14.73
N SER A 398 -3.69 -0.62 -13.86
CA SER A 398 -2.47 0.19 -13.88
C SER A 398 -1.67 0.07 -15.18
N LEU A 399 -1.65 -1.11 -15.82
CA LEU A 399 -0.93 -1.27 -17.09
C LEU A 399 -1.65 -0.53 -18.23
N VAL A 400 -2.97 -0.71 -18.34
CA VAL A 400 -3.74 -0.08 -19.43
C VAL A 400 -3.91 1.42 -19.23
N SER A 401 -3.94 1.91 -17.99
CA SER A 401 -4.05 3.35 -17.68
C SER A 401 -2.89 4.20 -18.22
N VAL A 402 -1.75 3.56 -18.51
CA VAL A 402 -0.57 4.20 -19.11
C VAL A 402 -0.36 3.70 -20.54
N LEU A 403 -0.19 2.40 -20.73
CA LEU A 403 0.31 1.84 -21.98
C LEU A 403 -0.73 1.82 -23.13
N ALA A 404 -2.02 1.99 -22.83
CA ALA A 404 -3.07 2.07 -23.85
C ALA A 404 -3.22 3.47 -24.47
N HIS A 405 -2.38 4.43 -24.06
CA HIS A 405 -2.42 5.82 -24.52
C HIS A 405 -1.18 6.18 -25.35
N PRO A 406 -1.25 7.19 -26.24
CA PRO A 406 -0.06 7.79 -26.83
C PRO A 406 0.91 8.29 -25.75
N PRO A 407 2.23 8.20 -25.96
CA PRO A 407 2.91 7.76 -27.17
C PRO A 407 3.10 6.24 -27.27
N TYR A 408 2.59 5.44 -26.34
CA TYR A 408 2.90 4.00 -26.27
C TYR A 408 2.16 3.15 -27.31
N THR A 409 0.98 3.59 -27.73
CA THR A 409 0.17 2.95 -28.77
C THR A 409 0.84 2.88 -30.15
N GLN A 410 1.88 3.68 -30.40
CA GLN A 410 2.65 3.63 -31.65
C GLN A 410 3.75 2.54 -31.63
N SER A 411 4.11 2.00 -30.46
CA SER A 411 5.05 0.89 -30.36
C SER A 411 4.33 -0.42 -30.66
N VAL A 412 4.80 -1.13 -31.69
CA VAL A 412 4.30 -2.46 -32.05
C VAL A 412 4.53 -3.44 -30.90
N LEU A 413 5.70 -3.40 -30.26
CA LEU A 413 6.05 -4.32 -29.17
C LEU A 413 5.14 -4.13 -27.96
N ILE A 414 4.90 -2.89 -27.54
CA ILE A 414 4.00 -2.60 -26.41
C ILE A 414 2.57 -2.98 -26.78
N SER A 415 2.11 -2.59 -27.97
CA SER A 415 0.74 -2.84 -28.42
C SER A 415 0.41 -4.33 -28.55
N GLU A 416 1.33 -5.15 -29.07
CA GLU A 416 1.14 -6.59 -29.19
C GLU A 416 1.11 -7.28 -27.82
N TRP A 417 1.98 -6.86 -26.90
CA TRP A 417 2.02 -7.40 -25.54
C TRP A 417 0.80 -6.98 -24.71
N LEU A 418 0.35 -5.74 -24.84
CA LEU A 418 -0.77 -5.19 -24.07
C LEU A 418 -2.12 -5.72 -24.54
N ARG A 419 -2.26 -6.16 -25.79
CA ARG A 419 -3.52 -6.65 -26.35
C ARG A 419 -4.24 -7.68 -25.46
N PRO A 420 -3.63 -8.83 -25.10
CA PRO A 420 -4.28 -9.80 -24.21
C PRO A 420 -4.55 -9.25 -22.80
N VAL A 421 -3.70 -8.36 -22.28
CA VAL A 421 -3.92 -7.70 -20.98
C VAL A 421 -5.16 -6.82 -21.02
N LYS A 422 -5.35 -6.05 -22.10
CA LYS A 422 -6.52 -5.19 -22.30
C LYS A 422 -7.80 -6.00 -22.49
N GLU A 423 -7.73 -7.12 -23.21
CA GLU A 423 -8.86 -8.04 -23.38
C GLU A 423 -9.28 -8.68 -22.05
N SER A 424 -8.32 -9.14 -21.24
CA SER A 424 -8.61 -9.68 -19.91
C SER A 424 -9.17 -8.61 -18.96
N PHE A 425 -8.55 -7.43 -18.93
CA PHE A 425 -9.07 -6.26 -18.21
C PHE A 425 -10.54 -6.00 -18.55
N PHE A 426 -10.86 -5.84 -19.84
CA PHE A 426 -12.23 -5.57 -20.27
C PHE A 426 -13.20 -6.69 -19.86
N ALA A 427 -12.81 -7.96 -20.01
CA ALA A 427 -13.62 -9.09 -19.58
C ALA A 427 -13.88 -9.08 -18.06
N HIS A 428 -12.87 -8.78 -17.24
CA HIS A 428 -13.01 -8.65 -15.79
C HIS A 428 -13.92 -7.48 -15.40
N GLN A 429 -13.83 -6.34 -16.10
CA GLN A 429 -14.73 -5.21 -15.90
C GLN A 429 -16.17 -5.59 -16.23
N CYS A 430 -16.42 -6.28 -17.36
CA CYS A 430 -17.74 -6.78 -17.72
C CYS A 430 -18.30 -7.74 -16.66
N GLN A 431 -17.49 -8.65 -16.12
CA GLN A 431 -17.92 -9.60 -15.09
C GLN A 431 -18.24 -8.93 -13.77
N THR A 432 -17.51 -7.87 -13.41
CA THR A 432 -17.61 -7.24 -12.09
C THR A 432 -18.68 -6.16 -12.06
N TYR A 433 -18.75 -5.33 -13.09
CA TYR A 433 -19.50 -4.08 -13.08
C TYR A 433 -20.68 -4.05 -14.06
N ASN A 434 -21.01 -5.17 -14.74
CA ASN A 434 -22.26 -5.19 -15.52
C ASN A 434 -23.51 -5.14 -14.62
N ASP A 435 -23.44 -5.85 -13.49
CA ASP A 435 -24.57 -6.03 -12.57
C ASP A 435 -24.37 -5.29 -11.24
N VAL A 436 -23.31 -4.48 -11.15
CA VAL A 436 -22.92 -3.72 -9.96
C VAL A 436 -22.51 -2.31 -10.39
N PRO A 437 -22.89 -1.27 -9.64
CA PRO A 437 -22.45 0.09 -9.93
C PRO A 437 -20.93 0.21 -9.94
N LEU A 438 -20.40 0.92 -10.94
CA LEU A 438 -19.06 1.45 -10.92
C LEU A 438 -18.98 2.51 -9.81
N PRO A 439 -17.93 2.50 -8.98
CA PRO A 439 -17.64 3.63 -8.11
C PRO A 439 -17.53 4.92 -8.93
N ASP A 440 -18.02 6.03 -8.39
CA ASP A 440 -17.92 7.34 -9.03
C ASP A 440 -16.46 7.60 -9.50
N PRO A 441 -16.21 7.73 -10.82
CA PRO A 441 -14.86 7.86 -11.34
C PRO A 441 -14.20 9.16 -10.88
N ASP A 442 -13.04 9.04 -10.24
CA ASP A 442 -12.16 10.18 -9.95
C ASP A 442 -11.46 10.69 -11.22
N THR A 443 -10.69 11.78 -11.10
CA THR A 443 -9.93 12.38 -12.20
C THR A 443 -9.04 11.36 -12.91
N TYR A 444 -8.40 10.45 -12.17
CA TYR A 444 -7.53 9.41 -12.74
C TYR A 444 -8.33 8.43 -13.60
N HIS A 445 -9.46 7.92 -13.10
CA HIS A 445 -10.32 7.00 -13.85
C HIS A 445 -10.92 7.67 -15.10
N GLN A 446 -11.38 8.91 -14.97
CA GLN A 446 -11.94 9.68 -16.08
C GLN A 446 -10.92 9.87 -17.21
N GLN A 447 -9.66 10.19 -16.87
CA GLN A 447 -8.63 10.49 -17.86
C GLN A 447 -7.93 9.25 -18.42
N ARG A 448 -7.83 8.16 -17.65
CA ARG A 448 -6.96 7.01 -17.99
C ARG A 448 -7.68 5.67 -18.14
N ILE A 449 -8.88 5.50 -17.57
CA ILE A 449 -9.59 4.21 -17.62
C ILE A 449 -10.79 4.27 -18.56
N LEU A 450 -11.62 5.31 -18.48
CA LEU A 450 -12.77 5.47 -19.38
C LEU A 450 -12.39 5.41 -20.87
N PRO A 451 -11.30 6.06 -21.36
CA PRO A 451 -10.90 5.95 -22.77
C PRO A 451 -10.59 4.51 -23.21
N VAL A 452 -10.01 3.71 -22.31
CA VAL A 452 -9.66 2.31 -22.55
C VAL A 452 -10.92 1.46 -22.66
N LEU A 453 -11.92 1.72 -21.81
CA LEU A 453 -13.22 1.05 -21.89
C LEU A 453 -13.95 1.40 -23.19
N LEU A 454 -13.96 2.68 -23.58
CA LEU A 454 -14.52 3.11 -24.87
C LEU A 454 -13.83 2.42 -26.06
N ASP A 455 -12.49 2.35 -26.08
CA ASP A 455 -11.74 1.62 -27.12
C ASP A 455 -12.03 0.11 -27.11
N SER A 456 -12.38 -0.46 -25.95
CA SER A 456 -12.70 -1.88 -25.84
C SER A 456 -14.11 -2.19 -26.36
N PHE A 457 -15.10 -1.34 -26.05
CA PHE A 457 -16.44 -1.42 -26.65
C PHE A 457 -16.44 -1.13 -28.15
N ASP A 458 -15.62 -0.20 -28.61
CA ASP A 458 -15.49 0.12 -30.04
C ASP A 458 -15.01 -1.10 -30.85
N ARG A 459 -14.00 -1.81 -30.32
CA ARG A 459 -13.46 -3.04 -30.93
C ARG A 459 -14.36 -4.25 -30.75
N ASN A 460 -15.20 -4.28 -29.72
CA ASN A 460 -16.15 -5.36 -29.45
C ASN A 460 -17.58 -4.82 -29.34
N SER A 461 -18.16 -4.44 -30.48
CA SER A 461 -19.46 -3.78 -30.52
C SER A 461 -20.60 -4.64 -29.97
N ALA A 462 -20.48 -5.97 -30.01
CA ALA A 462 -21.48 -6.88 -29.42
C ALA A 462 -21.60 -6.70 -27.90
N ALA A 463 -20.49 -6.33 -27.23
CA ALA A 463 -20.47 -6.09 -25.79
C ALA A 463 -21.38 -4.93 -25.37
N MET A 464 -21.66 -3.96 -26.25
CA MET A 464 -22.54 -2.82 -25.93
C MET A 464 -23.95 -3.28 -25.54
N THR A 465 -24.43 -4.40 -26.10
CA THR A 465 -25.75 -4.96 -25.78
C THR A 465 -25.70 -6.17 -24.85
N THR A 466 -24.66 -7.02 -24.93
CA THR A 466 -24.55 -8.17 -24.02
C THR A 466 -24.10 -7.75 -22.61
N HIS A 467 -23.43 -6.61 -22.49
CA HIS A 467 -23.03 -5.99 -21.23
C HIS A 467 -23.58 -4.56 -21.15
N SER A 468 -24.88 -4.40 -21.42
CA SER A 468 -25.57 -3.10 -21.45
C SER A 468 -25.46 -2.34 -20.13
N GLY A 469 -25.41 -3.04 -18.99
CA GLY A 469 -25.24 -2.45 -17.67
C GLY A 469 -23.90 -1.73 -17.54
N LEU A 470 -22.79 -2.38 -17.89
CA LEU A 470 -21.48 -1.72 -17.89
C LEU A 470 -21.39 -0.64 -18.96
N PHE A 471 -21.91 -0.91 -20.17
CA PHE A 471 -21.83 0.04 -21.27
C PHE A 471 -22.50 1.38 -20.91
N ASN A 472 -23.75 1.36 -20.42
CA ASN A 472 -24.46 2.59 -20.06
C ASN A 472 -23.76 3.33 -18.91
N GLN A 473 -23.17 2.63 -17.94
CA GLN A 473 -22.37 3.25 -16.88
C GLN A 473 -21.14 3.97 -17.44
N VAL A 474 -20.40 3.34 -18.35
CA VAL A 474 -19.23 3.98 -18.98
C VAL A 474 -19.65 5.23 -19.76
N ILE A 475 -20.74 5.16 -20.51
CA ILE A 475 -21.23 6.31 -21.30
C ILE A 475 -21.68 7.44 -20.37
N VAL A 476 -22.50 7.19 -19.35
CA VAL A 476 -22.95 8.28 -18.45
C VAL A 476 -21.78 8.94 -17.74
N HIS A 477 -20.77 8.17 -17.30
CA HIS A 477 -19.58 8.75 -16.67
C HIS A 477 -18.71 9.53 -17.65
N CYS A 478 -18.59 9.10 -18.92
CA CYS A 478 -17.89 9.89 -19.95
C CYS A 478 -18.61 11.21 -20.25
N MET A 479 -19.94 11.19 -20.29
CA MET A 479 -20.75 12.37 -20.64
C MET A 479 -20.90 13.34 -19.48
N THR A 480 -20.78 12.90 -18.23
CA THR A 480 -20.98 13.73 -17.02
C THR A 480 -19.69 14.04 -16.26
N GLY A 481 -18.62 13.27 -16.46
CA GLY A 481 -17.36 13.45 -15.73
C GLY A 481 -16.70 14.79 -16.03
N VAL A 482 -16.33 15.55 -15.00
CA VAL A 482 -15.79 16.93 -15.13
C VAL A 482 -14.40 16.98 -15.78
N ASP A 483 -13.61 15.91 -15.63
CA ASP A 483 -12.23 15.81 -16.12
C ASP A 483 -12.12 15.03 -17.44
N CYS A 484 -13.25 14.60 -18.03
CA CYS A 484 -13.29 13.99 -19.36
C CYS A 484 -13.06 15.05 -20.44
N THR A 485 -12.10 14.78 -21.34
CA THR A 485 -11.83 15.62 -22.51
C THR A 485 -12.96 15.55 -23.53
N ASP A 486 -13.04 16.56 -24.40
CA ASP A 486 -14.05 16.60 -25.47
C ASP A 486 -13.95 15.38 -26.40
N ASP A 487 -12.73 14.90 -26.69
CA ASP A 487 -12.52 13.69 -27.49
C ASP A 487 -13.14 12.43 -26.85
N ILE A 488 -13.08 12.33 -25.51
CA ILE A 488 -13.70 11.23 -24.75
C ILE A 488 -15.22 11.32 -24.88
N ARG A 489 -15.79 12.51 -24.70
CA ARG A 489 -17.25 12.75 -24.82
C ARG A 489 -17.75 12.46 -26.23
N GLN A 490 -17.04 12.92 -27.25
CA GLN A 490 -17.40 12.68 -28.65
C GLN A 490 -17.33 11.19 -29.00
N LYS A 491 -16.29 10.47 -28.54
CA LYS A 491 -16.20 9.02 -28.75
C LYS A 491 -17.32 8.27 -28.03
N ALA A 492 -17.68 8.67 -26.81
CA ALA A 492 -18.80 8.09 -26.08
C ALA A 492 -20.14 8.32 -26.80
N ALA A 493 -20.42 9.55 -27.25
CA ALA A 493 -21.62 9.87 -28.01
C ALA A 493 -21.74 9.02 -29.30
N ALA A 494 -20.65 8.90 -30.07
CA ALA A 494 -20.63 8.10 -31.29
C ALA A 494 -20.84 6.59 -31.03
N LEU A 495 -20.31 6.06 -29.93
CA LEU A 495 -20.59 4.67 -29.53
C LEU A 495 -22.04 4.49 -29.08
N TYR A 496 -22.63 5.50 -28.43
CA TYR A 496 -24.02 5.46 -28.03
C TYR A 496 -24.97 5.49 -29.22
N GLU A 497 -24.68 6.28 -30.26
CA GLU A 497 -25.44 6.24 -31.53
C GLU A 497 -25.43 4.84 -32.16
N ARG A 498 -24.28 4.16 -32.15
CA ARG A 498 -24.19 2.76 -32.63
C ARG A 498 -25.01 1.79 -31.78
N TYR A 499 -25.07 2.02 -30.47
CA TYR A 499 -25.90 1.23 -29.55
C TYR A 499 -27.40 1.46 -29.83
N LEU A 500 -27.83 2.70 -30.00
CA LEU A 500 -29.23 3.04 -30.33
C LEU A 500 -29.68 2.45 -31.67
N ALA A 501 -28.79 2.44 -32.66
CA ALA A 501 -29.06 1.82 -33.97
C ALA A 501 -29.12 0.27 -33.91
N HIS A 502 -28.79 -0.36 -32.78
CA HIS A 502 -28.80 -1.81 -32.68
C HIS A 502 -30.24 -2.39 -32.76
N PRO A 503 -30.47 -3.53 -33.44
CA PRO A 503 -31.82 -4.10 -33.57
C PRO A 503 -32.52 -4.49 -32.26
N LEU A 504 -31.77 -4.69 -31.18
CA LEU A 504 -32.33 -4.96 -29.85
C LEU A 504 -32.70 -3.68 -29.08
N VAL A 505 -32.21 -2.52 -29.51
CA VAL A 505 -32.38 -1.23 -28.81
C VAL A 505 -33.35 -0.34 -29.57
N SER A 506 -33.18 -0.20 -30.88
CA SER A 506 -34.02 0.64 -31.75
C SER A 506 -35.53 0.46 -31.59
N PRO A 507 -36.11 -0.73 -31.32
CA PRO A 507 -37.54 -0.87 -31.09
C PRO A 507 -38.05 -0.17 -29.82
N HIS A 508 -37.16 0.15 -28.87
CA HIS A 508 -37.49 0.86 -27.63
C HIS A 508 -37.39 2.37 -27.76
N ILE A 509 -36.87 2.89 -28.88
CA ILE A 509 -36.78 4.34 -29.12
C ILE A 509 -38.18 4.87 -29.45
N ASN A 510 -38.71 5.73 -28.59
CA ASN A 510 -40.01 6.36 -28.75
C ASN A 510 -39.83 7.84 -29.08
N ASN A 511 -40.12 8.23 -30.33
CA ASN A 511 -39.96 9.60 -30.86
C ASN A 511 -40.90 10.66 -30.22
N GLY A 512 -41.60 10.34 -29.14
CA GLY A 512 -42.33 11.32 -28.32
C GLY A 512 -41.75 11.50 -26.91
N LEU A 513 -40.72 10.72 -26.54
CA LEU A 513 -40.19 10.69 -25.17
C LEU A 513 -38.65 10.71 -25.11
N PHE A 514 -37.98 10.02 -26.04
CA PHE A 514 -36.53 9.80 -25.97
C PHE A 514 -35.73 11.03 -26.42
N GLY A 515 -34.76 11.44 -25.61
CA GLY A 515 -33.74 12.44 -25.95
C GLY A 515 -34.30 13.73 -26.55
N ASP A 516 -33.93 14.02 -27.80
CA ASP A 516 -34.32 15.20 -28.58
C ASP A 516 -35.71 15.08 -29.25
N TYR A 517 -36.42 14.00 -28.98
CA TYR A 517 -37.71 13.62 -29.58
C TYR A 517 -37.65 13.27 -31.08
N ASP A 518 -36.46 13.13 -31.68
CA ASP A 518 -36.26 12.66 -33.06
C ASP A 518 -35.43 11.36 -33.12
N GLY A 519 -35.36 10.65 -31.98
CA GLY A 519 -34.69 9.36 -31.87
C GLY A 519 -33.19 9.46 -31.56
N SER A 520 -32.69 10.65 -31.23
CA SER A 520 -31.30 10.87 -30.78
C SER A 520 -31.25 11.43 -29.36
N PRO A 521 -30.15 11.26 -28.62
CA PRO A 521 -29.98 11.91 -27.33
C PRO A 521 -29.80 13.43 -27.46
N ASP A 522 -30.35 14.20 -26.53
CA ASP A 522 -30.01 15.61 -26.33
C ASP A 522 -28.89 15.73 -25.29
N TRP A 523 -27.64 15.69 -25.75
CA TRP A 523 -26.46 15.81 -24.87
C TRP A 523 -26.26 17.22 -24.29
N THR A 524 -27.06 18.22 -24.65
CA THR A 524 -26.90 19.60 -24.15
C THR A 524 -27.47 19.78 -22.73
N THR A 525 -28.31 18.84 -22.28
CA THR A 525 -28.91 18.85 -20.96
C THR A 525 -28.88 17.48 -20.30
N SER A 526 -28.51 17.43 -19.02
CA SER A 526 -28.49 16.18 -18.25
C SER A 526 -29.90 15.72 -17.82
N ALA A 527 -30.90 16.57 -17.98
CA ALA A 527 -32.29 16.30 -17.64
C ALA A 527 -33.07 15.59 -18.77
N ALA A 528 -32.55 15.58 -20.01
CA ALA A 528 -33.17 14.84 -21.10
C ALA A 528 -33.03 13.33 -20.90
N ASP A 529 -34.08 12.59 -21.27
CA ASP A 529 -34.16 11.13 -21.17
C ASP A 529 -33.30 10.45 -22.25
N ASN A 530 -31.98 10.56 -22.09
CA ASN A 530 -30.97 10.16 -23.06
C ASN A 530 -30.57 8.69 -22.99
N PHE A 531 -30.91 7.99 -21.91
CA PHE A 531 -30.40 6.64 -21.65
C PHE A 531 -31.48 5.57 -21.77
N LEU A 532 -31.19 4.52 -22.54
CA LEU A 532 -31.95 3.28 -22.65
C LEU A 532 -31.14 2.09 -22.16
N LEU A 533 -31.58 1.46 -21.08
CA LEU A 533 -30.97 0.23 -20.54
C LEU A 533 -31.83 -0.97 -20.92
N LEU A 534 -31.23 -2.01 -21.49
CA LEU A 534 -31.92 -3.28 -21.78
C LEU A 534 -32.09 -4.12 -20.51
N SER A 535 -33.22 -4.81 -20.36
CA SER A 535 -33.38 -5.83 -19.31
C SER A 535 -32.41 -6.98 -19.54
N SER A 536 -31.81 -7.48 -18.45
CA SER A 536 -30.93 -8.66 -18.46
C SER A 536 -31.69 -9.98 -18.72
N ARG A 537 -33.03 -9.94 -18.66
CA ARG A 537 -33.90 -11.11 -18.79
C ARG A 537 -34.82 -11.06 -20.00
N ALA A 538 -35.47 -9.93 -20.24
CA ALA A 538 -36.52 -9.78 -21.24
C ALA A 538 -36.08 -8.80 -22.34
N SER A 539 -35.77 -9.31 -23.53
CA SER A 539 -35.25 -8.50 -24.64
C SER A 539 -36.23 -7.43 -25.14
N ASP A 540 -37.52 -7.62 -24.88
CA ASP A 540 -38.58 -6.67 -25.21
C ASP A 540 -38.80 -5.63 -24.10
N MET A 541 -38.03 -5.64 -23.01
CA MET A 541 -38.13 -4.67 -21.92
C MET A 541 -36.88 -3.78 -21.85
N ALA A 542 -37.11 -2.48 -21.66
CA ALA A 542 -36.05 -1.50 -21.45
C ALA A 542 -36.45 -0.46 -20.38
N MET A 543 -35.47 0.21 -19.80
CA MET A 543 -35.67 1.35 -18.91
C MET A 543 -35.12 2.60 -19.58
N MET A 544 -35.92 3.67 -19.60
CA MET A 544 -35.54 4.97 -20.13
C MET A 544 -35.49 6.01 -19.01
N LEU A 545 -34.41 6.76 -18.94
CA LEU A 545 -34.17 7.77 -17.91
C LEU A 545 -33.12 8.80 -18.33
N SER A 546 -33.11 9.92 -17.63
CA SER A 546 -32.13 10.99 -17.82
C SER A 546 -30.75 10.68 -17.21
N ALA A 547 -29.74 11.44 -17.62
CA ALA A 547 -28.39 11.34 -17.07
C ALA A 547 -28.39 11.64 -15.56
N ASP A 548 -29.12 12.67 -15.13
CA ASP A 548 -29.25 13.06 -13.72
C ASP A 548 -29.81 11.91 -12.88
N THR A 549 -30.91 11.30 -13.34
CA THR A 549 -31.52 10.17 -12.64
C THR A 549 -30.56 8.98 -12.62
N LEU A 550 -29.98 8.63 -13.78
CA LEU A 550 -29.07 7.48 -13.90
C LEU A 550 -27.88 7.59 -12.94
N SER A 551 -27.21 8.75 -12.90
CA SER A 551 -26.10 8.98 -11.96
C SER A 551 -26.54 8.83 -10.50
N THR A 552 -27.71 9.36 -10.13
CA THR A 552 -28.21 9.23 -8.75
C THR A 552 -28.69 7.82 -8.39
N MET A 553 -29.10 7.00 -9.35
CA MET A 553 -29.46 5.60 -9.11
C MET A 553 -28.24 4.68 -9.05
N LEU A 554 -27.17 4.99 -9.80
CA LEU A 554 -25.89 4.27 -9.72
C LEU A 554 -25.19 4.55 -8.39
N ASN A 555 -25.15 5.82 -7.96
CA ASN A 555 -24.52 6.25 -6.72
C ASN A 555 -25.53 6.99 -5.83
N PRO A 556 -26.36 6.24 -5.07
CA PRO A 556 -27.51 6.81 -4.37
C PRO A 556 -27.15 7.67 -3.18
N LYS A 557 -27.90 8.76 -3.04
CA LYS A 557 -27.96 9.61 -1.85
C LYS A 557 -29.10 9.12 -0.94
N PRO A 558 -29.18 9.53 0.34
CA PRO A 558 -30.23 9.09 1.25
C PRO A 558 -31.67 9.34 0.74
N ASP A 559 -31.86 10.34 -0.11
CA ASP A 559 -33.13 10.78 -0.69
C ASP A 559 -33.29 10.44 -2.18
N THR A 560 -32.44 9.57 -2.75
CA THR A 560 -32.60 9.08 -4.13
C THR A 560 -33.98 8.45 -4.31
N ALA A 561 -34.71 8.94 -5.32
CA ALA A 561 -35.98 8.38 -5.77
C ALA A 561 -35.75 7.25 -6.78
N TRP A 562 -36.44 6.13 -6.62
CA TRP A 562 -36.29 4.91 -7.43
C TRP A 562 -37.48 4.65 -8.36
N ASP A 563 -38.24 5.70 -8.69
CA ASP A 563 -39.43 5.67 -9.54
C ASP A 563 -39.36 6.70 -10.69
N ARG A 564 -38.23 7.41 -10.83
CA ARG A 564 -38.01 8.47 -11.83
C ARG A 564 -37.51 7.94 -13.18
N PHE A 565 -38.15 6.90 -13.69
CA PHE A 565 -37.84 6.31 -14.99
C PHE A 565 -39.12 5.88 -15.71
N TYR A 566 -39.02 5.73 -17.02
CA TYR A 566 -40.05 5.09 -17.84
C TYR A 566 -39.67 3.63 -18.08
N LEU A 567 -40.60 2.72 -17.82
CA LEU A 567 -40.44 1.31 -18.15
C LEU A 567 -41.06 1.07 -19.52
N LEU A 568 -40.26 0.61 -20.48
CA LEU A 568 -40.70 0.39 -21.85
C LEU A 568 -40.85 -1.11 -22.12
N ARG A 569 -41.91 -1.49 -22.82
CA ARG A 569 -42.04 -2.83 -23.42
C ARG A 569 -42.35 -2.71 -24.91
N GLY A 570 -41.37 -3.05 -25.75
CA GLY A 570 -41.45 -2.88 -27.21
C GLY A 570 -41.73 -1.42 -27.63
N GLY A 571 -41.15 -0.45 -26.93
CA GLY A 571 -41.31 0.99 -27.20
C GLY A 571 -42.51 1.67 -26.53
N GLU A 572 -43.42 0.91 -25.92
CA GLU A 572 -44.60 1.43 -25.21
C GLU A 572 -44.34 1.60 -23.71
N ASN A 573 -44.81 2.70 -23.12
CA ASN A 573 -44.64 2.98 -21.70
C ASN A 573 -45.58 2.13 -20.82
N VAL A 574 -45.01 1.44 -19.83
CA VAL A 574 -45.70 0.55 -18.90
C VAL A 574 -45.86 1.24 -17.54
N PRO A 575 -47.07 1.24 -16.94
CA PRO A 575 -47.26 1.79 -15.60
C PRO A 575 -46.42 1.08 -14.52
N THR A 576 -45.64 1.84 -13.75
CA THR A 576 -44.74 1.32 -12.70
C THR A 576 -45.34 1.35 -11.29
N ALA A 577 -46.49 1.99 -11.09
CA ALA A 577 -47.07 2.24 -9.75
C ALA A 577 -47.38 0.98 -8.91
N GLN A 578 -47.48 -0.20 -9.54
CA GLN A 578 -47.74 -1.48 -8.86
C GLN A 578 -46.52 -2.43 -8.88
N ILE A 579 -45.40 -2.00 -9.48
CA ILE A 579 -44.19 -2.81 -9.59
C ILE A 579 -43.25 -2.41 -8.46
N SER A 580 -42.84 -3.37 -7.64
CA SER A 580 -41.80 -3.14 -6.63
C SER A 580 -40.47 -2.84 -7.34
N PRO A 581 -39.82 -1.68 -7.09
CA PRO A 581 -38.51 -1.38 -7.65
C PRO A 581 -37.47 -2.45 -7.30
N GLU A 582 -37.52 -3.03 -6.09
CA GLU A 582 -36.61 -4.10 -5.67
C GLU A 582 -36.71 -5.33 -6.58
N GLU A 583 -37.93 -5.81 -6.85
CA GLU A 583 -38.15 -6.98 -7.71
C GLU A 583 -37.77 -6.69 -9.16
N LEU A 584 -38.07 -5.48 -9.65
CA LEU A 584 -37.69 -5.04 -10.99
C LEU A 584 -36.16 -5.01 -11.14
N PHE A 585 -35.43 -4.41 -10.19
CA PHE A 585 -33.98 -4.34 -10.26
C PHE A 585 -33.34 -5.71 -10.08
N ARG A 586 -33.87 -6.55 -9.20
CA ARG A 586 -33.35 -7.90 -8.97
C ARG A 586 -33.36 -8.75 -10.25
N HIS A 587 -34.40 -8.61 -11.08
CA HIS A 587 -34.64 -9.51 -12.20
C HIS A 587 -34.32 -8.93 -13.57
N ASP A 588 -34.50 -7.62 -13.76
CA ASP A 588 -34.37 -6.98 -15.07
C ASP A 588 -33.19 -5.99 -15.10
N PHE A 589 -32.91 -5.29 -14.00
CA PHE A 589 -31.83 -4.29 -13.94
C PHE A 589 -30.89 -4.47 -12.74
N PRO A 590 -30.08 -5.54 -12.70
CA PRO A 590 -29.26 -5.90 -11.54
C PRO A 590 -28.30 -4.80 -11.08
N VAL A 591 -27.82 -3.97 -12.01
CA VAL A 591 -26.96 -2.81 -11.73
C VAL A 591 -27.54 -1.89 -10.65
N PHE A 592 -28.86 -1.71 -10.59
CA PHE A 592 -29.51 -0.90 -9.57
C PHE A 592 -29.84 -1.67 -8.30
N HIS A 593 -29.90 -3.00 -8.34
CA HIS A 593 -30.27 -3.80 -7.17
C HIS A 593 -29.25 -3.68 -6.05
N THR A 594 -27.96 -3.69 -6.38
CA THR A 594 -26.89 -3.50 -5.39
C THR A 594 -26.94 -2.09 -4.80
N ALA A 595 -27.10 -1.05 -5.62
CA ALA A 595 -27.22 0.34 -5.16
C ALA A 595 -28.47 0.57 -4.28
N PHE A 596 -29.62 0.04 -4.70
CA PHE A 596 -30.88 0.10 -3.94
C PHE A 596 -30.73 -0.53 -2.57
N ASN A 597 -30.16 -1.74 -2.51
CA ASN A 597 -29.88 -2.42 -1.26
C ASN A 597 -28.84 -1.66 -0.43
N GLN A 598 -27.79 -1.12 -1.05
CA GLN A 598 -26.77 -0.31 -0.36
C GLN A 598 -27.38 0.92 0.31
N GLN A 599 -28.27 1.64 -0.36
CA GLN A 599 -28.94 2.80 0.22
C GLN A 599 -29.77 2.39 1.45
N ALA A 600 -30.51 1.28 1.35
CA ALA A 600 -31.27 0.73 2.48
C ALA A 600 -30.36 0.30 3.65
N GLN A 601 -29.20 -0.30 3.36
CA GLN A 601 -28.20 -0.68 4.35
C GLN A 601 -27.57 0.55 5.02
N GLN A 602 -27.15 1.54 4.23
CA GLN A 602 -26.54 2.76 4.74
C GLN A 602 -27.52 3.55 5.60
N ARG A 603 -28.81 3.52 5.26
CA ARG A 603 -29.86 4.07 6.11
C ARG A 603 -29.95 3.34 7.45
N ARG A 604 -30.01 2.00 7.47
CA ARG A 604 -30.07 1.21 8.72
C ARG A 604 -28.83 1.38 9.59
N PHE A 605 -27.65 1.40 8.96
CA PHE A 605 -26.40 1.65 9.67
C PHE A 605 -26.34 3.10 10.18
N GLY A 606 -26.84 4.06 9.42
CA GLY A 606 -27.03 5.44 9.84
C GLY A 606 -27.97 5.58 11.04
N GLU A 607 -29.12 4.91 11.02
CA GLU A 607 -30.08 4.85 12.13
C GLU A 607 -29.43 4.28 13.41
N LEU A 608 -28.56 3.26 13.28
CA LEU A 608 -27.76 2.78 14.42
C LEU A 608 -26.78 3.85 14.93
N ILE A 609 -26.08 4.53 14.03
CA ILE A 609 -25.17 5.63 14.42
C ILE A 609 -25.94 6.76 15.10
N ASP A 610 -27.11 7.15 14.61
CA ASP A 610 -27.97 8.16 15.23
C ASP A 610 -28.47 7.74 16.62
N THR A 611 -28.71 6.43 16.82
CA THR A 611 -29.08 5.86 18.11
C THR A 611 -27.94 5.93 19.14
N ILE A 612 -26.70 5.73 18.70
CA ILE A 612 -25.50 5.77 19.56
C ILE A 612 -25.04 7.21 19.79
N LEU A 613 -24.98 7.98 18.70
CA LEU A 613 -24.48 9.33 18.60
C LEU A 613 -25.63 10.23 18.13
N SER A 614 -26.42 10.76 19.06
CA SER A 614 -27.52 11.69 18.74
C SER A 614 -27.07 12.77 17.75
N SER A 615 -27.82 12.95 16.67
CA SER A 615 -27.54 13.94 15.62
C SER A 615 -27.72 15.39 16.11
N GLU A 616 -28.37 15.58 17.26
CA GLU A 616 -28.54 16.88 17.93
C GLU A 616 -27.43 17.13 18.97
N GLU A 617 -27.17 16.19 19.87
CA GLU A 617 -26.22 16.36 20.98
C GLU A 617 -24.76 16.11 20.57
N HIS A 618 -24.54 15.15 19.67
CA HIS A 618 -23.21 14.69 19.25
C HIS A 618 -22.94 14.97 17.77
N ARG A 619 -23.56 16.02 17.21
CA ARG A 619 -23.60 16.34 15.77
C ARG A 619 -22.27 16.15 15.03
N GLU A 620 -21.17 16.67 15.56
CA GLU A 620 -19.86 16.57 14.92
C GLU A 620 -19.36 15.12 14.84
N LEU A 621 -19.43 14.37 15.94
CA LEU A 621 -19.04 12.95 15.96
C LEU A 621 -19.95 12.12 15.07
N ASN A 622 -21.26 12.35 15.14
CA ASN A 622 -22.23 11.68 14.28
C ASN A 622 -21.86 11.85 12.80
N GLN A 623 -21.64 13.09 12.36
CA GLN A 623 -21.24 13.39 10.97
C GLN A 623 -19.92 12.72 10.57
N GLN A 624 -18.92 12.72 11.46
CA GLN A 624 -17.62 12.08 11.20
C GLN A 624 -17.74 10.56 11.06
N PHE A 625 -18.58 9.89 11.88
CA PHE A 625 -18.88 8.46 11.74
C PHE A 625 -19.57 8.18 10.41
N ILE A 626 -20.66 8.89 10.08
CA ILE A 626 -21.37 8.71 8.82
C ILE A 626 -20.46 8.95 7.61
N ALA A 627 -19.63 10.01 7.63
CA ALA A 627 -18.71 10.32 6.54
C ALA A 627 -17.68 9.20 6.30
N ALA A 628 -17.13 8.63 7.37
CA ALA A 628 -16.16 7.54 7.28
C ALA A 628 -16.71 6.26 6.62
N THR A 629 -18.04 6.02 6.65
CA THR A 629 -18.66 4.87 5.96
C THR A 629 -18.57 4.95 4.44
N LYS A 630 -18.32 6.15 3.89
CA LYS A 630 -18.31 6.41 2.45
C LYS A 630 -16.93 6.22 1.81
N GLN A 631 -15.90 5.95 2.61
CA GLN A 631 -14.51 5.92 2.18
C GLN A 631 -13.72 4.79 2.86
N LYS A 632 -12.71 4.27 2.15
CA LYS A 632 -11.85 3.17 2.65
C LYS A 632 -10.87 3.64 3.73
N TYR A 633 -10.50 4.92 3.69
CA TYR A 633 -9.56 5.60 4.58
C TYR A 633 -10.16 6.90 5.08
N SER A 634 -9.83 7.30 6.30
CA SER A 634 -10.22 8.58 6.89
C SER A 634 -9.00 9.35 7.38
N ASP A 635 -8.93 10.64 7.04
CA ASP A 635 -7.94 11.57 7.58
C ASP A 635 -8.26 12.00 9.02
N VAL A 636 -9.53 11.89 9.42
CA VAL A 636 -9.96 12.15 10.80
C VAL A 636 -9.52 10.98 11.68
N LYS A 637 -8.82 11.28 12.78
CA LYS A 637 -8.32 10.31 13.78
C LYS A 637 -8.78 10.69 15.18
N PHE A 638 -9.15 9.71 15.99
CA PHE A 638 -9.65 9.90 17.36
C PHE A 638 -8.73 9.26 18.41
N VAL A 639 -7.42 9.50 18.28
CA VAL A 639 -6.39 8.95 19.17
C VAL A 639 -5.94 9.94 20.24
N ASP A 640 -6.14 11.23 20.02
CA ASP A 640 -5.82 12.28 20.99
C ASP A 640 -6.74 12.22 22.23
N ALA A 641 -6.23 12.72 23.36
CA ALA A 641 -6.94 12.66 24.64
C ALA A 641 -8.34 13.32 24.60
N PRO A 642 -8.52 14.54 24.03
CA PRO A 642 -9.85 15.12 23.85
C PRO A 642 -10.82 14.24 23.09
N SER A 643 -10.41 13.66 21.95
CA SER A 643 -11.27 12.76 21.18
C SER A 643 -11.64 11.50 21.95
N GLN A 644 -10.69 10.88 22.66
CA GLN A 644 -10.99 9.70 23.48
C GLN A 644 -11.95 10.02 24.64
N SER A 645 -11.80 11.18 25.30
CA SER A 645 -12.75 11.62 26.32
C SER A 645 -14.16 11.82 25.76
N ARG A 646 -14.29 12.41 24.57
CA ARG A 646 -15.59 12.58 23.89
C ARG A 646 -16.24 11.25 23.55
N LEU A 647 -15.47 10.29 23.03
CA LEU A 647 -15.99 8.95 22.74
C LEU A 647 -16.39 8.20 24.02
N ASN A 648 -15.59 8.27 25.08
CA ASN A 648 -15.91 7.63 26.36
C ASN A 648 -17.25 8.13 26.92
N ALA A 649 -17.49 9.45 26.88
CA ALA A 649 -18.72 10.06 27.39
C ALA A 649 -20.00 9.51 26.72
N VAL A 650 -19.89 8.99 25.50
CA VAL A 650 -21.01 8.37 24.77
C VAL A 650 -21.10 6.87 25.01
N PHE A 651 -20.00 6.15 24.81
CA PHE A 651 -20.03 4.69 24.70
C PHE A 651 -19.99 3.99 26.07
N GLU A 652 -19.50 4.64 27.13
CA GLU A 652 -19.36 4.02 28.46
C GLU A 652 -20.72 3.61 29.04
N SER A 653 -21.76 4.44 28.88
CA SER A 653 -23.13 4.10 29.31
C SER A 653 -23.76 2.95 28.52
N LEU A 654 -23.26 2.68 27.32
CA LEU A 654 -23.71 1.57 26.48
C LEU A 654 -23.06 0.23 26.89
N LEU A 655 -22.00 0.29 27.69
CA LEU A 655 -21.13 -0.83 28.05
C LEU A 655 -20.99 -1.01 29.58
N PRO A 656 -22.08 -1.19 30.35
CA PRO A 656 -21.99 -1.46 31.78
C PRO A 656 -21.13 -2.72 32.03
N GLU A 657 -20.10 -2.57 32.86
CA GLU A 657 -19.11 -3.62 33.14
C GLU A 657 -18.41 -4.18 31.89
N GLY A 658 -18.30 -3.38 30.83
CA GLY A 658 -17.68 -3.78 29.56
C GLY A 658 -18.57 -4.66 28.68
N LYS A 659 -19.84 -4.88 29.03
CA LYS A 659 -20.80 -5.68 28.25
C LYS A 659 -21.86 -4.82 27.60
N LEU A 660 -22.37 -5.26 26.46
CA LEU A 660 -23.44 -4.57 25.75
C LEU A 660 -24.69 -4.45 26.63
N SER A 661 -25.15 -3.22 26.88
CA SER A 661 -26.30 -3.01 27.75
C SER A 661 -27.57 -3.64 27.17
N PRO A 662 -28.45 -4.26 27.99
CA PRO A 662 -29.69 -4.85 27.48
C PRO A 662 -30.62 -3.86 26.75
N PRO A 663 -30.80 -2.61 27.21
CA PRO A 663 -31.59 -1.62 26.46
C PRO A 663 -31.00 -1.31 25.09
N HIS A 664 -29.67 -1.14 25.01
CA HIS A 664 -29.00 -0.85 23.75
C HIS A 664 -29.07 -2.03 22.77
N TYR A 665 -28.95 -3.26 23.27
CA TYR A 665 -29.17 -4.46 22.47
C TYR A 665 -30.57 -4.48 21.81
N GLN A 666 -31.61 -4.09 22.54
CA GLN A 666 -32.98 -4.01 21.99
C GLN A 666 -33.13 -2.91 20.93
N HIS A 667 -32.44 -1.78 21.08
CA HIS A 667 -32.41 -0.75 20.03
C HIS A 667 -31.74 -1.27 18.76
N ILE A 668 -30.62 -2.00 18.87
CA ILE A 668 -29.97 -2.64 17.73
C ILE A 668 -30.92 -3.62 17.03
N LEU A 669 -31.61 -4.47 17.79
CA LEU A 669 -32.59 -5.41 17.21
C LEU A 669 -33.72 -4.69 16.47
N SER A 670 -34.23 -3.59 17.04
CA SER A 670 -35.30 -2.80 16.42
C SER A 670 -34.83 -2.13 15.12
N ALA A 671 -33.66 -1.50 15.12
CA ALA A 671 -33.09 -0.82 13.94
C ALA A 671 -32.87 -1.78 12.76
N TYR A 672 -32.46 -3.02 13.05
CA TYR A 672 -32.21 -4.04 12.01
C TYR A 672 -33.40 -4.96 11.76
N HIS A 673 -34.56 -4.71 12.38
CA HIS A 673 -35.76 -5.54 12.25
C HIS A 673 -35.51 -7.01 12.64
N LEU A 674 -34.76 -7.22 13.72
CA LEU A 674 -34.30 -8.54 14.21
C LEU A 674 -35.02 -9.03 15.48
N THR A 675 -36.01 -8.28 15.98
CA THR A 675 -36.70 -8.61 17.25
C THR A 675 -37.26 -10.03 17.27
N ASP A 676 -37.83 -10.48 16.15
CA ASP A 676 -38.40 -11.83 15.98
C ASP A 676 -37.47 -12.80 15.24
N ALA A 677 -36.24 -12.39 14.95
CA ALA A 677 -35.29 -13.22 14.19
C ALA A 677 -34.69 -14.35 15.06
N PRO A 678 -34.31 -15.49 14.46
CA PRO A 678 -33.64 -16.57 15.19
C PRO A 678 -32.33 -16.12 15.85
N PRO A 679 -31.92 -16.72 16.99
CA PRO A 679 -30.68 -16.35 17.70
C PRO A 679 -29.44 -16.38 16.81
N GLN A 680 -29.36 -17.32 15.88
CA GLN A 680 -28.27 -17.40 14.91
C GLN A 680 -28.19 -16.15 14.02
N LYS A 681 -29.32 -15.66 13.49
CA LYS A 681 -29.36 -14.47 12.62
C LYS A 681 -29.01 -13.20 13.40
N GLN A 682 -29.46 -13.11 14.65
CA GLN A 682 -29.07 -12.03 15.57
C GLN A 682 -27.55 -12.06 15.82
N ALA A 683 -26.99 -13.24 16.09
CA ALA A 683 -25.55 -13.43 16.30
C ALA A 683 -24.71 -13.05 15.05
N GLU A 684 -25.08 -13.52 13.86
CA GLU A 684 -24.41 -13.18 12.60
C GLU A 684 -24.41 -11.65 12.36
N THR A 685 -25.53 -10.99 12.67
CA THR A 685 -25.65 -9.53 12.51
C THR A 685 -24.77 -8.78 13.51
N LEU A 686 -24.80 -9.15 14.80
CA LEU A 686 -23.93 -8.57 15.81
C LEU A 686 -22.44 -8.80 15.52
N PHE A 687 -22.08 -9.97 14.96
CA PHE A 687 -20.71 -10.25 14.53
C PHE A 687 -20.27 -9.31 13.40
N CYS A 688 -21.13 -9.06 12.42
CA CYS A 688 -20.84 -8.13 11.33
C CYS A 688 -20.74 -6.67 11.83
N LEU A 689 -21.59 -6.28 12.78
CA LEU A 689 -21.48 -4.98 13.46
C LEU A 689 -20.17 -4.86 14.25
N SER A 690 -19.77 -5.90 14.98
CA SER A 690 -18.47 -5.93 15.67
C SER A 690 -17.32 -5.73 14.68
N THR A 691 -17.37 -6.39 13.52
CA THR A 691 -16.39 -6.22 12.43
C THR A 691 -16.35 -4.77 11.92
N ALA A 692 -17.50 -4.12 11.77
CA ALA A 692 -17.59 -2.72 11.35
C ALA A 692 -16.97 -1.76 12.40
N PHE A 693 -17.25 -1.95 13.70
CA PHE A 693 -16.66 -1.14 14.76
C PHE A 693 -15.16 -1.43 14.98
N ALA A 694 -14.72 -2.66 14.71
CA ALA A 694 -13.30 -2.98 14.63
C ALA A 694 -12.63 -2.17 13.49
N ARG A 695 -13.29 -2.06 12.32
CA ARG A 695 -12.81 -1.23 11.20
C ARG A 695 -12.77 0.26 11.56
N TYR A 696 -13.77 0.80 12.25
CA TYR A 696 -13.73 2.17 12.76
C TYR A 696 -12.50 2.42 13.64
N SER A 697 -12.18 1.51 14.56
CA SER A 697 -11.03 1.65 15.46
C SER A 697 -9.66 1.45 14.78
N SER A 698 -9.64 1.00 13.53
CA SER A 698 -8.43 0.58 12.81
C SER A 698 -7.61 1.75 12.27
N SER A 699 -6.36 1.48 11.86
CA SER A 699 -5.46 2.48 11.28
C SER A 699 -6.02 3.15 10.02
N ALA A 700 -6.90 2.45 9.30
CA ALA A 700 -7.53 2.98 8.10
C ALA A 700 -8.54 4.10 8.41
N ILE A 701 -9.29 3.99 9.50
CA ILE A 701 -10.41 4.91 9.80
C ILE A 701 -10.04 5.88 10.93
N PHE A 702 -10.37 5.61 12.19
CA PHE A 702 -10.14 6.56 13.30
C PHE A 702 -8.87 6.28 14.12
N GLY A 703 -8.19 5.16 13.90
CA GLY A 703 -6.89 4.84 14.49
C GLY A 703 -5.71 5.21 13.60
N THR A 704 -4.52 5.06 14.14
CA THR A 704 -3.23 5.11 13.42
C THR A 704 -2.57 3.73 13.43
N GLU A 705 -1.39 3.58 12.84
CA GLU A 705 -0.65 2.30 12.86
C GLU A 705 -0.24 1.87 14.28
N HIS A 706 -0.14 2.82 15.21
CA HIS A 706 0.40 2.59 16.55
C HIS A 706 -0.60 2.87 17.67
N ASP A 707 -1.74 3.49 17.36
CA ASP A 707 -2.76 3.84 18.35
C ASP A 707 -4.18 3.64 17.80
N SER A 708 -5.13 3.28 18.66
CA SER A 708 -6.53 3.01 18.27
C SER A 708 -7.50 3.44 19.38
N PRO A 709 -8.66 4.03 19.01
CA PRO A 709 -9.66 4.48 19.98
C PRO A 709 -10.13 3.33 20.89
N THR A 710 -9.77 3.40 22.17
CA THR A 710 -9.94 2.30 23.15
C THR A 710 -11.39 1.86 23.31
N ILE A 711 -12.30 2.82 23.43
CA ILE A 711 -13.72 2.54 23.66
C ILE A 711 -14.44 1.95 22.45
N LEU A 712 -13.97 2.25 21.22
CA LEU A 712 -14.49 1.62 20.01
C LEU A 712 -14.04 0.15 19.92
N ARG A 713 -12.84 -0.17 20.40
CA ARG A 713 -12.40 -1.57 20.58
C ARG A 713 -13.26 -2.30 21.60
N GLY A 714 -13.54 -1.66 22.74
CA GLY A 714 -14.43 -2.21 23.76
C GLY A 714 -15.85 -2.46 23.24
N TYR A 715 -16.40 -1.54 22.47
CA TYR A 715 -17.72 -1.69 21.87
C TYR A 715 -17.78 -2.82 20.82
N ALA A 716 -16.74 -2.92 19.97
CA ALA A 716 -16.62 -4.03 19.02
C ALA A 716 -16.53 -5.38 19.76
N GLU A 717 -15.75 -5.46 20.83
CA GLU A 717 -15.61 -6.67 21.65
C GLU A 717 -16.94 -7.06 22.30
N ALA A 718 -17.66 -6.11 22.90
CA ALA A 718 -18.96 -6.35 23.54
C ALA A 718 -20.02 -6.89 22.55
N LEU A 719 -20.05 -6.37 21.31
CA LEU A 719 -20.90 -6.90 20.24
C LEU A 719 -20.54 -8.35 19.90
N MET A 720 -19.24 -8.65 19.79
CA MET A 720 -18.75 -10.00 19.49
C MET A 720 -19.08 -10.98 20.61
N GLN A 721 -18.89 -10.60 21.87
CA GLN A 721 -19.25 -11.41 23.03
C GLN A 721 -20.75 -11.69 23.07
N LYS A 722 -21.58 -10.67 22.78
CA LYS A 722 -23.03 -10.87 22.70
C LYS A 722 -23.44 -11.80 21.56
N ALA A 723 -22.77 -11.72 20.41
CA ALA A 723 -22.98 -12.68 19.31
C ALA A 723 -22.64 -14.11 19.74
N TYR A 724 -21.54 -14.30 20.47
CA TYR A 724 -21.15 -15.61 21.00
C TYR A 724 -22.14 -16.16 22.01
N GLU A 725 -22.69 -15.32 22.91
CA GLU A 725 -23.76 -15.73 23.85
C GLU A 725 -25.01 -16.26 23.12
N LEU A 726 -25.35 -15.68 21.97
CA LEU A 726 -26.55 -16.04 21.20
C LEU A 726 -26.36 -17.31 20.37
N SER A 727 -25.21 -17.45 19.70
CA SER A 727 -24.91 -18.61 18.87
C SER A 727 -23.39 -18.83 18.76
N PRO A 728 -22.80 -19.65 19.65
CA PRO A 728 -21.37 -19.98 19.60
C PRO A 728 -20.94 -20.65 18.29
N GLU A 729 -21.87 -21.31 17.61
CA GLU A 729 -21.62 -22.14 16.42
C GLU A 729 -21.20 -21.33 15.19
N ILE A 730 -21.49 -20.03 15.14
CA ILE A 730 -21.06 -19.16 14.03
C ILE A 730 -19.56 -18.83 14.10
N PHE A 731 -18.90 -19.12 15.23
CA PHE A 731 -17.49 -18.82 15.45
C PHE A 731 -16.59 -19.99 15.04
N PRO A 732 -15.37 -19.73 14.54
CA PRO A 732 -14.47 -20.80 14.12
C PRO A 732 -14.00 -21.69 15.28
N SER A 733 -13.73 -21.08 16.44
CA SER A 733 -13.40 -21.77 17.69
C SER A 733 -13.38 -20.81 18.89
N VAL A 734 -13.44 -21.36 20.10
CA VAL A 734 -13.26 -20.60 21.36
C VAL A 734 -11.86 -19.96 21.44
N ASP A 735 -10.83 -20.65 20.93
CA ASP A 735 -9.47 -20.11 20.87
C ASP A 735 -9.40 -18.87 19.97
N LYS A 736 -10.15 -18.87 18.86
CA LYS A 736 -10.21 -17.72 17.95
C LYS A 736 -10.99 -16.54 18.50
N LEU A 737 -12.10 -16.78 19.20
CA LEU A 737 -12.79 -15.75 19.98
C LEU A 737 -11.83 -15.11 21.00
N THR A 738 -11.07 -15.93 21.71
CA THR A 738 -10.10 -15.48 22.72
C THR A 738 -8.95 -14.66 22.10
N ASP A 739 -8.42 -15.09 20.94
CA ASP A 739 -7.42 -14.35 20.16
C ASP A 739 -7.94 -12.96 19.74
N TRP A 740 -9.17 -12.88 19.21
CA TRP A 740 -9.78 -11.59 18.85
C TRP A 740 -10.03 -10.69 20.07
N SER A 741 -10.59 -11.21 21.17
CA SER A 741 -10.81 -10.43 22.41
C SER A 741 -9.49 -9.91 22.99
N ASN A 742 -8.43 -10.74 23.03
CA ASN A 742 -7.11 -10.31 23.49
C ASN A 742 -6.52 -9.17 22.65
N ARG A 743 -6.72 -9.20 21.32
CA ARG A 743 -6.27 -8.14 20.41
C ARG A 743 -7.05 -6.85 20.59
N PHE A 744 -8.36 -6.92 20.87
CA PHE A 744 -9.13 -5.72 21.23
C PHE A 744 -8.61 -5.08 22.53
N HIS A 745 -8.14 -5.86 23.50
CA HIS A 745 -7.59 -5.35 24.76
C HIS A 745 -6.09 -4.99 24.72
N GLY A 746 -5.35 -5.38 23.69
CA GLY A 746 -3.90 -5.18 23.63
C GLY A 746 -3.13 -6.02 24.67
N LEU A 747 -3.67 -7.17 25.07
CA LEU A 747 -3.06 -8.06 26.06
C LEU A 747 -2.04 -9.01 25.38
N HIS A 748 -1.08 -9.53 26.16
CA HIS A 748 -0.11 -10.56 25.75
C HIS A 748 0.86 -10.18 24.60
N ASN A 749 1.36 -8.94 24.55
CA ASN A 749 2.23 -8.43 23.47
C ASN A 749 1.58 -8.48 22.06
N ALA A 750 0.25 -8.56 21.98
CA ALA A 750 -0.47 -8.55 20.71
C ALA A 750 -0.38 -7.15 20.07
N PHE A 751 -0.09 -7.12 18.77
CA PHE A 751 -0.11 -5.90 17.96
C PHE A 751 -1.51 -5.26 18.05
N THR A 752 -1.59 -4.03 18.54
CA THR A 752 -2.85 -3.34 18.91
C THR A 752 -3.61 -2.77 17.71
N CYS A 753 -3.04 -2.81 16.51
CA CYS A 753 -3.73 -2.35 15.31
C CYS A 753 -4.89 -3.30 14.97
N THR A 754 -6.12 -2.82 15.19
CA THR A 754 -7.35 -3.57 14.91
C THR A 754 -7.61 -3.81 13.42
N SER A 755 -6.78 -3.26 12.53
CA SER A 755 -6.82 -3.56 11.09
C SER A 755 -6.70 -5.06 10.82
N VAL A 756 -5.85 -5.78 11.58
CA VAL A 756 -5.70 -7.24 11.45
C VAL A 756 -6.93 -7.98 11.95
N VAL A 757 -7.51 -7.53 13.07
CA VAL A 757 -8.71 -8.14 13.66
C VAL A 757 -9.92 -7.95 12.74
N ALA A 758 -10.14 -6.72 12.27
CA ALA A 758 -11.21 -6.39 11.34
C ALA A 758 -11.09 -7.23 10.05
N TYR A 759 -9.88 -7.35 9.50
CA TYR A 759 -9.65 -8.16 8.30
C TYR A 759 -9.96 -9.64 8.53
N ASP A 760 -9.45 -10.24 9.61
CA ASP A 760 -9.66 -11.65 9.93
C ASP A 760 -11.15 -11.97 10.17
N MET A 761 -11.85 -11.12 10.93
CA MET A 761 -13.29 -11.26 11.18
C MET A 761 -14.11 -11.10 9.89
N GLN A 762 -13.78 -10.11 9.07
CA GLN A 762 -14.45 -9.90 7.79
C GLN A 762 -14.26 -11.08 6.85
N ARG A 763 -13.06 -11.68 6.79
CA ARG A 763 -12.80 -12.88 5.99
C ARG A 763 -13.69 -14.05 6.45
N HIS A 764 -13.78 -14.29 7.76
CA HIS A 764 -14.65 -15.31 8.32
C HIS A 764 -16.13 -15.10 7.93
N ALA A 765 -16.61 -13.86 8.05
CA ALA A 765 -17.99 -13.52 7.68
C ALA A 765 -18.26 -13.71 6.17
N ARG A 766 -17.30 -13.41 5.29
CA ARG A 766 -17.41 -13.68 3.84
C ARG A 766 -17.50 -15.17 3.54
N GLU A 767 -16.80 -16.00 4.30
CA GLU A 767 -16.77 -17.45 4.08
C GLU A 767 -18.06 -18.15 4.54
N HIS A 768 -18.68 -17.69 5.64
CA HIS A 768 -19.78 -18.42 6.29
C HIS A 768 -21.16 -17.76 6.17
N PHE A 769 -21.25 -16.43 6.17
CA PHE A 769 -22.52 -15.71 6.09
C PHE A 769 -22.41 -14.41 5.25
N PRO A 770 -21.96 -14.51 3.99
CA PRO A 770 -21.69 -13.35 3.13
C PRO A 770 -22.92 -12.48 2.87
N GLY A 771 -24.12 -13.06 2.89
CA GLY A 771 -25.38 -12.31 2.74
C GLY A 771 -25.70 -11.40 3.93
N VAL A 772 -25.24 -11.73 5.14
CA VAL A 772 -25.37 -10.85 6.32
C VAL A 772 -24.29 -9.79 6.29
N LEU A 773 -23.05 -10.18 5.97
CA LEU A 773 -21.94 -9.22 5.91
C LEU A 773 -22.24 -8.10 4.92
N SER A 774 -22.68 -8.47 3.71
CA SER A 774 -23.04 -7.51 2.66
C SER A 774 -24.25 -6.66 3.00
N SER A 775 -25.07 -7.02 4.01
CA SER A 775 -26.22 -6.21 4.45
C SER A 775 -25.94 -5.28 5.63
N ILE A 776 -24.75 -5.37 6.22
CA ILE A 776 -24.37 -4.61 7.42
C ILE A 776 -23.14 -3.73 7.16
N LEU A 777 -22.13 -4.28 6.49
CA LEU A 777 -20.86 -3.59 6.32
C LEU A 777 -20.98 -2.51 5.22
N PRO A 778 -20.54 -1.26 5.48
CA PRO A 778 -20.49 -0.24 4.44
C PRO A 778 -19.70 -0.73 3.21
N LEU A 779 -20.24 -0.48 2.01
CA LEU A 779 -19.65 -0.98 0.75
C LEU A 779 -18.20 -0.53 0.55
N ALA A 780 -17.86 0.70 0.96
CA ALA A 780 -16.49 1.21 0.87
C ALA A 780 -15.47 0.41 1.71
N TRP A 781 -15.95 -0.44 2.62
CA TRP A 781 -15.14 -1.31 3.47
C TRP A 781 -15.25 -2.79 3.09
N ALA A 782 -16.09 -3.12 2.11
CA ALA A 782 -16.41 -4.48 1.68
C ALA A 782 -15.37 -5.13 0.77
#